data_AF-A0AAD1M071-F1
#
_entry.id   AF-A0AAD1M071-F1
#
_cell.length_a   1.000
_cell.length_b   1.000
_cell.length_c   1.000
_cell.angle_alpha   90.00
_cell.angle_beta   90.00
_cell.angle_gamma   90.00
#
_symmetry.space_group_name_H-M   'P 1'
#
loop_
_entity.id
_entity.type
_entity.pdbx_description
1 polymer ?
#
loop_
_entity_poly.entity_id
_entity_poly.type
_entity_poly.pdbx_seq_one_letter_code
_entity_poly.pdbx_strand_id
1 'polypeptide(L)'
;MTSCHTESSAAIQVEDLRRVVLVGSPNAGKTSVFNHLTGLRAKIGNYPGVTVGRSVGTTKVDGAAIAVEDLPGTYSLDPISTDEQVVADVLAGELDDIGRPDAILLVADATTLRRSITLVAEVLRLDLPCLLVLTMIDELTSRGGRIDIDALSTALGIPVIAVVAHRGTGIAALRAQLGSFDQWQRPPLLPPSDPDTVDSWGKSVLGASNYVAPQPDHRTNRIDRLLLHPLWGTVVFFAVMFAFFQVVFTIGAPLRDGIADGLNWLGTQLTEHMGNSMVGSLLGHGVIGGVGTVLQFLPQIVLLFLLIALLENIGYMARAAFVMDRVMATTGLEGRAFVAMLSSFACAIPGIMATRTLPSSRDRIATILSAPLMTCSARLPVYTLLVGLLVAPQTRWWGLSAQGITMFLLYLGGGTSALVAAWLFKSTILRSDLLPFTMELPPYRFPPLKAVLVAVWSAANAFLRKAGTIILTVSLVLWALLNLPAREAETATMSRTDATAYVMSHSYAADVGKGIEPVFKPLGFDWHIDVALVGALSAREVFVSTLGQVSAATDPANPGQALATMTDDRGHTVFTAPTVIALLVYFMFALQCMSTVAVMRRETNSWRWPALAFGYMFALAWVMAFAARSIAVGVGA
;
A
#
# COMPACT_ATOMS: atom_id res chain seq x y z
N MET A 1 -30.35 10.42 -33.76
CA MET A 1 -29.10 10.55 -34.53
C MET A 1 -28.06 11.07 -33.56
N THR A 2 -27.04 10.37 -33.09
CA THR A 2 -26.46 9.05 -33.36
C THR A 2 -25.62 8.72 -32.12
N SER A 3 -25.91 7.61 -31.45
CA SER A 3 -25.14 7.13 -30.30
C SER A 3 -23.86 6.46 -30.77
N CYS A 4 -22.69 7.02 -30.45
CA CYS A 4 -21.39 6.38 -30.68
C CYS A 4 -20.96 5.61 -29.42
N HIS A 5 -21.63 4.50 -29.16
CA HIS A 5 -21.06 3.38 -28.42
C HIS A 5 -21.03 2.18 -29.36
N THR A 6 -20.04 1.30 -29.15
CA THR A 6 -19.86 -0.04 -29.73
C THR A 6 -18.79 -0.16 -30.82
N GLU A 7 -17.54 0.08 -30.44
CA GLU A 7 -16.51 -0.94 -30.70
C GLU A 7 -16.09 -1.51 -29.34
N SER A 8 -16.80 -2.56 -28.97
CA SER A 8 -16.36 -3.49 -27.93
C SER A 8 -14.99 -4.01 -28.34
N SER A 9 -13.94 -3.51 -27.68
CA SER A 9 -12.74 -4.29 -27.45
C SER A 9 -13.21 -5.58 -26.80
N ALA A 10 -13.46 -6.61 -27.61
CA ALA A 10 -13.87 -7.93 -27.17
C ALA A 10 -12.96 -8.32 -26.01
N ALA A 11 -13.50 -8.24 -24.80
CA ALA A 11 -12.86 -8.74 -23.62
C ALA A 11 -12.82 -10.25 -23.83
N ILE A 12 -11.69 -10.75 -24.33
CA ILE A 12 -11.45 -12.19 -24.39
C ILE A 12 -11.62 -12.68 -22.96
N GLN A 13 -12.71 -13.40 -22.71
CA GLN A 13 -12.92 -14.12 -21.46
C GLN A 13 -11.77 -15.13 -21.39
N VAL A 14 -10.92 -14.96 -20.40
CA VAL A 14 -9.71 -15.77 -20.21
C VAL A 14 -10.08 -17.24 -19.97
N GLU A 15 -11.32 -17.48 -19.57
CA GLU A 15 -11.92 -18.79 -19.29
C GLU A 15 -11.91 -19.75 -20.50
N ASP A 16 -11.98 -19.25 -21.73
CA ASP A 16 -12.01 -20.08 -22.96
C ASP A 16 -10.63 -20.28 -23.60
N LEU A 17 -9.57 -19.69 -23.02
CA LEU A 17 -8.21 -19.81 -23.54
C LEU A 17 -7.48 -20.98 -22.87
N ARG A 18 -6.65 -21.67 -23.65
CA ARG A 18 -5.71 -22.62 -23.08
C ARG A 18 -4.78 -21.90 -22.10
N ARG A 19 -4.57 -22.50 -20.92
CA ARG A 19 -3.97 -21.86 -19.76
C ARG A 19 -2.65 -22.53 -19.36
N VAL A 20 -1.60 -21.72 -19.37
CA VAL A 20 -0.28 -22.10 -18.87
C VAL A 20 0.01 -21.32 -17.60
N VAL A 21 0.41 -22.03 -16.53
CA VAL A 21 0.74 -21.42 -15.24
C VAL A 21 2.25 -21.36 -15.04
N LEU A 22 2.75 -20.26 -14.49
CA LEU A 22 4.14 -20.15 -14.06
C LEU A 22 4.25 -20.54 -12.59
N VAL A 23 5.07 -21.55 -12.31
CA VAL A 23 5.38 -22.03 -10.95
C VAL A 23 6.88 -21.85 -10.72
N GLY A 24 7.28 -21.45 -9.52
CA GLY A 24 8.69 -21.32 -9.18
C GLY A 24 8.89 -20.70 -7.81
N SER A 25 10.13 -20.78 -7.30
CA SER A 25 10.48 -20.19 -6.03
C SER A 25 10.41 -18.65 -6.06
N PRO A 26 10.17 -18.00 -4.91
CA PRO A 26 10.31 -16.56 -4.77
C PRO A 26 11.65 -16.08 -5.34
N ASN A 27 11.65 -14.96 -6.07
CA ASN A 27 12.83 -14.35 -6.69
C ASN A 27 13.50 -15.16 -7.84
N ALA A 28 12.97 -16.30 -8.27
CA ALA A 28 13.53 -17.08 -9.37
C ALA A 28 13.44 -16.42 -10.77
N GLY A 29 13.03 -15.16 -10.87
CA GLY A 29 12.83 -14.45 -12.14
C GLY A 29 11.46 -14.69 -12.79
N LYS A 30 10.55 -15.37 -12.10
CA LYS A 30 9.18 -15.68 -12.57
C LYS A 30 8.42 -14.47 -13.11
N THR A 31 8.35 -13.39 -12.33
CA THR A 31 7.68 -12.14 -12.74
C THR A 31 8.36 -11.48 -13.94
N SER A 32 9.68 -11.59 -14.08
CA SER A 32 10.39 -11.08 -15.26
C SER A 32 10.03 -11.87 -16.52
N VAL A 33 9.99 -13.20 -16.44
CA VAL A 33 9.56 -14.07 -17.54
C VAL A 33 8.10 -13.77 -17.92
N PHE A 34 7.21 -13.70 -16.92
CA PHE A 34 5.79 -13.34 -17.10
C PHE A 34 5.61 -12.02 -17.86
N ASN A 35 6.34 -10.97 -17.45
CA ASN A 35 6.26 -9.64 -18.05
C ASN A 35 6.72 -9.63 -19.52
N HIS A 36 7.76 -10.41 -19.85
CA HIS A 36 8.24 -10.55 -21.23
C HIS A 36 7.27 -11.34 -22.12
N LEU A 37 6.61 -12.36 -21.57
CA LEU A 37 5.61 -13.15 -22.31
C LEU A 37 4.34 -12.32 -22.60
N THR A 38 3.84 -11.58 -21.60
CA THR A 38 2.57 -10.84 -21.66
C THR A 38 2.70 -9.40 -22.18
N GLY A 39 3.93 -8.89 -22.33
CA GLY A 39 4.17 -7.51 -22.75
C GLY A 39 3.71 -6.46 -21.73
N LEU A 40 3.81 -6.76 -20.43
CA LEU A 40 3.34 -5.94 -19.30
C LEU A 40 1.82 -5.69 -19.27
N ARG A 41 1.04 -6.46 -20.06
CA ARG A 41 -0.42 -6.38 -20.11
C ARG A 41 -1.01 -7.52 -19.28
N ALA A 42 -0.96 -7.36 -17.96
CA ALA A 42 -1.56 -8.30 -17.02
C ALA A 42 -2.80 -7.68 -16.35
N LYS A 43 -3.85 -8.49 -16.21
CA LYS A 43 -4.96 -8.23 -15.30
C LYS A 43 -4.55 -8.71 -13.91
N ILE A 44 -4.64 -7.81 -12.93
CA ILE A 44 -4.32 -8.11 -11.53
C ILE A 44 -5.62 -8.10 -10.74
N GLY A 45 -5.95 -9.25 -10.15
CA GLY A 45 -7.07 -9.47 -9.24
C GLY A 45 -6.61 -10.25 -8.02
N ASN A 46 -7.55 -10.93 -7.35
CA ASN A 46 -7.28 -11.90 -6.29
C ASN A 46 -7.98 -13.22 -6.63
N TYR A 47 -7.52 -14.32 -6.05
CA TYR A 47 -8.22 -15.60 -6.13
C TYR A 47 -9.57 -15.54 -5.37
N PRO A 48 -10.58 -16.33 -5.78
CA PRO A 48 -11.86 -16.38 -5.09
C PRO A 48 -11.71 -16.72 -3.60
N GLY A 49 -12.42 -16.01 -2.74
CA GLY A 49 -12.45 -16.30 -1.29
C GLY A 49 -11.20 -15.96 -0.49
N VAL A 50 -10.08 -15.57 -1.13
CA VAL A 50 -8.80 -15.31 -0.46
C VAL A 50 -8.17 -13.99 -0.90
N THR A 51 -7.22 -13.49 -0.12
CA THR A 51 -6.51 -12.23 -0.42
C THR A 51 -5.34 -12.41 -1.39
N VAL A 52 -5.03 -13.64 -1.79
CA VAL A 52 -3.86 -13.96 -2.63
C VAL A 52 -4.01 -13.30 -4.00
N GLY A 53 -2.97 -12.58 -4.43
CA GLY A 53 -2.97 -11.87 -5.70
C GLY A 53 -2.98 -12.83 -6.88
N ARG A 54 -3.81 -12.54 -7.88
CA ARG A 54 -3.92 -13.30 -9.13
C ARG A 54 -3.52 -12.43 -10.30
N SER A 55 -2.46 -12.81 -11.03
CA SER A 55 -1.96 -12.05 -12.18
C SER A 55 -2.07 -12.89 -13.45
N VAL A 56 -2.91 -12.46 -14.38
CA VAL A 56 -3.14 -13.19 -15.63
C VAL A 56 -2.96 -12.26 -16.82
N GLY A 57 -2.16 -12.68 -17.79
CA GLY A 57 -1.97 -11.99 -19.06
C GLY A 57 -2.20 -12.93 -20.24
N THR A 58 -2.14 -12.39 -21.45
CA THR A 58 -2.31 -13.17 -22.68
C THR A 58 -1.09 -12.99 -23.56
N THR A 59 -0.59 -14.09 -24.12
CA THR A 59 0.41 -14.08 -25.19
C THR A 59 -0.21 -14.58 -26.48
N LYS A 60 0.26 -14.08 -27.62
CA LYS A 60 -0.12 -14.60 -28.94
C LYS A 60 1.04 -15.42 -29.51
N VAL A 61 0.74 -16.65 -29.93
CA VAL A 61 1.67 -17.56 -30.59
C VAL A 61 0.97 -18.12 -31.81
N ASP A 62 1.56 -17.96 -33.00
CA ASP A 62 1.02 -18.46 -34.28
C ASP A 62 -0.46 -18.10 -34.53
N GLY A 63 -0.89 -16.92 -34.07
CA GLY A 63 -2.25 -16.43 -34.21
C GLY A 63 -3.22 -16.88 -33.10
N ALA A 64 -2.88 -17.90 -32.32
CA ALA A 64 -3.65 -18.35 -31.16
C ALA A 64 -3.32 -17.51 -29.91
N ALA A 65 -4.33 -17.18 -29.10
CA ALA A 65 -4.15 -16.54 -27.81
C ALA A 65 -4.04 -17.61 -26.71
N ILE A 66 -3.02 -17.48 -25.86
CA ILE A 66 -2.77 -18.37 -24.72
C ILE A 66 -2.83 -17.52 -23.45
N ALA A 67 -3.56 -18.00 -22.45
CA ALA A 67 -3.59 -17.40 -21.13
C ALA A 67 -2.33 -17.82 -20.36
N VAL A 68 -1.62 -16.83 -19.83
CA VAL A 68 -0.44 -17.04 -18.99
C VAL A 68 -0.78 -16.50 -17.61
N GLU A 69 -0.71 -17.37 -16.61
CA GLU A 69 -1.04 -17.03 -15.22
C GLU A 69 0.20 -17.14 -14.33
N ASP A 70 0.49 -16.10 -13.56
CA ASP A 70 1.60 -16.06 -12.62
C ASP A 70 1.12 -16.51 -11.24
N LEU A 71 1.53 -17.70 -10.80
CA LEU A 71 1.18 -18.20 -9.46
C LEU A 71 2.08 -17.55 -8.41
N PRO A 72 1.64 -17.46 -7.13
CA PRO A 72 2.51 -17.09 -6.02
C PRO A 72 3.80 -17.93 -6.01
N GLY A 73 4.90 -17.33 -5.56
CA GLY A 73 6.16 -18.07 -5.45
C GLY A 73 6.05 -19.11 -4.33
N THR A 74 6.42 -20.36 -4.62
CA THR A 74 6.41 -21.44 -3.63
C THR A 74 7.74 -22.20 -3.63
N TYR A 75 8.16 -22.72 -2.48
CA TYR A 75 9.32 -23.60 -2.36
C TYR A 75 8.96 -25.08 -2.40
N SER A 76 7.71 -25.44 -2.11
CA SER A 76 7.18 -26.81 -2.14
C SER A 76 5.68 -26.81 -2.44
N LEU A 77 5.15 -27.91 -2.94
CA LEU A 77 3.71 -28.16 -3.06
C LEU A 77 3.07 -28.66 -1.76
N ASP A 78 3.83 -28.81 -0.67
CA ASP A 78 3.31 -28.96 0.70
C ASP A 78 3.12 -27.57 1.32
N PRO A 79 1.90 -27.02 1.35
CA PRO A 79 1.68 -25.61 1.64
C PRO A 79 1.81 -25.33 3.14
N ILE A 80 2.69 -24.38 3.49
CA ILE A 80 2.77 -23.85 4.86
C ILE A 80 2.06 -22.49 4.98
N SER A 81 1.76 -21.83 3.86
CA SER A 81 1.06 -20.55 3.81
C SER A 81 -0.19 -20.60 2.94
N THR A 82 -1.11 -19.63 3.10
CA THR A 82 -2.29 -19.51 2.23
C THR A 82 -1.94 -19.21 0.78
N ASP A 83 -0.82 -18.51 0.54
CA ASP A 83 -0.35 -18.23 -0.81
C ASP A 83 0.10 -19.53 -1.50
N GLU A 84 0.79 -20.41 -0.77
CA GLU A 84 1.20 -21.73 -1.25
C GLU A 84 0.01 -22.70 -1.35
N GLN A 85 -0.97 -22.62 -0.45
CA GLN A 85 -2.21 -23.40 -0.54
C GLN A 85 -2.92 -23.12 -1.85
N VAL A 86 -3.03 -21.85 -2.24
CA VAL A 86 -3.60 -21.49 -3.55
C VAL A 86 -2.81 -22.10 -4.70
N VAL A 87 -1.47 -22.15 -4.61
CA VAL A 87 -0.66 -22.82 -5.66
C VAL A 87 -1.02 -24.30 -5.74
N ALA A 88 -1.08 -25.00 -4.60
CA ALA A 88 -1.46 -26.41 -4.56
C ALA A 88 -2.87 -26.64 -5.12
N ASP A 89 -3.86 -25.87 -4.68
CA ASP A 89 -5.26 -25.99 -5.09
C ASP A 89 -5.44 -25.69 -6.61
N VAL A 90 -4.76 -24.67 -7.14
CA VAL A 90 -4.81 -24.34 -8.58
C VAL A 90 -4.22 -25.48 -9.41
N LEU A 91 -3.11 -26.06 -8.97
CA LEU A 91 -2.42 -27.14 -9.69
C LEU A 91 -3.18 -28.48 -9.60
N ALA A 92 -3.86 -28.72 -8.48
CA ALA A 92 -4.76 -29.85 -8.28
C ALA A 92 -6.10 -29.68 -9.04
N GLY A 93 -6.51 -28.43 -9.30
CA GLY A 93 -7.81 -28.11 -9.92
C GLY A 93 -8.96 -28.12 -8.92
N GLU A 94 -8.68 -27.82 -7.65
CA GLU A 94 -9.63 -27.89 -6.53
C GLU A 94 -10.33 -26.54 -6.25
N LEU A 95 -9.90 -25.45 -6.91
CA LEU A 95 -10.53 -24.14 -6.77
C LEU A 95 -11.78 -24.01 -7.66
N ASP A 96 -12.91 -23.70 -7.02
CA ASP A 96 -14.15 -23.35 -7.71
C ASP A 96 -13.90 -22.23 -8.75
N ASP A 97 -14.54 -22.34 -9.91
CA ASP A 97 -14.41 -21.46 -11.09
C ASP A 97 -13.01 -21.41 -11.75
N ILE A 98 -12.01 -22.10 -11.20
CA ILE A 98 -10.65 -22.18 -11.76
C ILE A 98 -10.29 -23.64 -11.98
N GLY A 99 -10.65 -24.17 -13.16
CA GLY A 99 -10.28 -25.54 -13.55
C GLY A 99 -8.77 -25.79 -13.57
N ARG A 100 -8.33 -27.04 -13.68
CA ARG A 100 -6.91 -27.42 -13.72
C ARG A 100 -6.17 -26.79 -14.92
N PRO A 101 -4.90 -26.36 -14.79
CA PRO A 101 -4.15 -25.79 -15.92
C PRO A 101 -3.77 -26.85 -16.98
N ASP A 102 -3.58 -26.40 -18.22
CA ASP A 102 -3.21 -27.28 -19.34
C ASP A 102 -1.72 -27.63 -19.35
N ALA A 103 -0.85 -26.71 -18.88
CA ALA A 103 0.59 -26.91 -18.82
C ALA A 103 1.26 -26.03 -17.74
N ILE A 104 2.47 -26.41 -17.34
CA ILE A 104 3.26 -25.71 -16.32
C ILE A 104 4.59 -25.21 -16.91
N LEU A 105 4.86 -23.92 -16.74
CA LEU A 105 6.17 -23.32 -16.91
C LEU A 105 6.86 -23.26 -15.55
N LEU A 106 7.81 -24.16 -15.31
CA LEU A 106 8.57 -24.15 -14.07
C LEU A 106 9.76 -23.19 -14.21
N VAL A 107 9.78 -22.12 -13.44
CA VAL A 107 10.86 -21.12 -13.46
C VAL A 107 11.81 -21.37 -12.29
N ALA A 108 13.08 -21.68 -12.59
CA ALA A 108 14.11 -21.93 -11.59
C ALA A 108 15.33 -21.04 -11.81
N ASP A 109 15.88 -20.51 -10.72
CA ASP A 109 17.15 -19.78 -10.73
C ASP A 109 18.32 -20.76 -10.81
N ALA A 110 19.16 -20.61 -11.84
CA ALA A 110 20.31 -21.47 -12.06
C ALA A 110 21.37 -21.33 -10.93
N THR A 111 21.42 -20.19 -10.23
CA THR A 111 22.35 -19.95 -9.13
C THR A 111 22.00 -20.71 -7.85
N THR A 112 20.72 -21.06 -7.66
CA THR A 112 20.20 -21.78 -6.49
C THR A 112 19.52 -23.10 -6.86
N LEU A 113 19.82 -23.66 -8.04
CA LEU A 113 19.14 -24.82 -8.61
C LEU A 113 19.11 -26.04 -7.68
N ARG A 114 20.12 -26.22 -6.83
CA ARG A 114 20.15 -27.26 -5.80
C ARG A 114 18.95 -27.23 -4.86
N ARG A 115 18.44 -26.04 -4.52
CA ARG A 115 17.24 -25.88 -3.69
C ARG A 115 15.97 -26.04 -4.50
N SER A 116 15.95 -25.48 -5.72
CA SER A 116 14.78 -25.53 -6.61
C SER A 116 14.45 -26.93 -7.11
N ILE A 117 15.40 -27.88 -7.07
CA ILE A 117 15.23 -29.25 -7.57
C ILE A 117 14.13 -30.03 -6.83
N THR A 118 13.87 -29.71 -5.55
CA THR A 118 12.77 -30.33 -4.78
C THR A 118 11.42 -29.94 -5.36
N LEU A 119 11.21 -28.65 -5.63
CA LEU A 119 9.99 -28.17 -6.29
C LEU A 119 9.84 -28.75 -7.71
N VAL A 120 10.95 -28.90 -8.45
CA VAL A 120 10.96 -29.58 -9.75
C VAL A 120 10.42 -31.00 -9.60
N ALA A 121 10.90 -31.76 -8.60
CA ALA A 121 10.47 -33.13 -8.36
C ALA A 121 8.95 -33.21 -8.10
N GLU A 122 8.44 -32.34 -7.23
CA GLU A 122 7.02 -32.33 -6.84
C GLU A 122 6.10 -31.94 -8.02
N VAL A 123 6.48 -30.93 -8.81
CA VAL A 123 5.70 -30.50 -9.98
C VAL A 123 5.66 -31.57 -11.06
N LEU A 124 6.79 -32.26 -11.31
CA LEU A 124 6.84 -33.36 -12.27
C LEU A 124 5.89 -34.52 -11.90
N ARG A 125 5.55 -34.69 -10.62
CA ARG A 125 4.62 -35.72 -10.15
C ARG A 125 3.14 -35.39 -10.41
N LEU A 126 2.82 -34.16 -10.80
CA LEU A 126 1.46 -33.77 -11.19
C LEU A 126 1.03 -34.37 -12.54
N ASP A 127 1.96 -34.95 -13.31
CA ASP A 127 1.72 -35.53 -14.65
C ASP A 127 1.05 -34.54 -15.63
N LEU A 128 1.41 -33.26 -15.51
CA LEU A 128 1.05 -32.21 -16.46
C LEU A 128 2.22 -31.95 -17.42
N PRO A 129 1.96 -31.51 -18.67
CA PRO A 129 3.01 -31.04 -19.57
C PRO A 129 3.82 -29.92 -18.89
N CYS A 130 5.13 -30.14 -18.72
CA CYS A 130 6.01 -29.21 -18.00
C CYS A 130 7.20 -28.80 -18.87
N LEU A 131 7.58 -27.51 -18.78
CA LEU A 131 8.81 -26.98 -19.35
C LEU A 131 9.60 -26.24 -18.27
N LEU A 132 10.88 -26.56 -18.14
CA LEU A 132 11.78 -25.88 -17.19
C LEU A 132 12.43 -24.66 -17.84
N VAL A 133 12.19 -23.48 -17.27
CA VAL A 133 12.84 -22.22 -17.62
C VAL A 133 13.93 -21.92 -16.62
N LEU A 134 15.19 -22.06 -17.03
CA LEU A 134 16.35 -21.68 -16.23
C LEU A 134 16.66 -20.20 -16.41
N THR A 135 16.57 -19.43 -15.32
CA THR A 135 16.94 -18.02 -15.31
C THR A 135 18.34 -17.81 -14.72
N MET A 136 18.89 -16.60 -14.90
CA MET A 136 20.16 -16.16 -14.28
C MET A 136 21.39 -17.01 -14.67
N ILE A 137 21.37 -17.62 -15.86
CA ILE A 137 22.49 -18.40 -16.40
C ILE A 137 23.76 -17.55 -16.60
N ASP A 138 23.59 -16.26 -16.86
CA ASP A 138 24.67 -15.29 -17.00
C ASP A 138 25.31 -14.98 -15.63
N GLU A 139 24.49 -14.87 -14.58
CA GLU A 139 24.98 -14.73 -13.21
C GLU A 139 25.74 -15.99 -12.76
N LEU A 140 25.17 -17.18 -13.01
CA LEU A 140 25.83 -18.47 -12.74
C LEU A 140 27.23 -18.50 -13.37
N THR A 141 27.32 -18.21 -14.66
CA THR A 141 28.57 -18.24 -15.43
C THR A 141 29.57 -17.19 -14.93
N SER A 142 29.10 -15.97 -14.65
CA SER A 142 29.95 -14.87 -14.15
C SER A 142 30.59 -15.17 -12.78
N ARG A 143 29.95 -16.03 -11.98
CA ARG A 143 30.40 -16.47 -10.65
C ARG A 143 31.12 -17.81 -10.69
N GLY A 144 31.57 -18.25 -11.87
CA GLY A 144 32.33 -19.49 -12.06
C GLY A 144 31.51 -20.78 -11.96
N GLY A 145 30.18 -20.68 -11.91
CA GLY A 145 29.28 -21.82 -12.03
C GLY A 145 29.06 -22.22 -13.49
N ARG A 146 28.52 -23.41 -13.71
CA ARG A 146 28.21 -23.95 -15.05
C ARG A 146 27.13 -25.01 -14.96
N ILE A 147 26.41 -25.20 -16.06
CA ILE A 147 25.38 -26.23 -16.21
C ILE A 147 25.23 -26.59 -17.68
N ASP A 148 25.05 -27.88 -17.95
CA ASP A 148 24.73 -28.39 -19.28
C ASP A 148 23.20 -28.53 -19.40
N ILE A 149 22.60 -27.70 -20.27
CA ILE A 149 21.15 -27.60 -20.43
C ILE A 149 20.58 -28.85 -21.12
N ASP A 150 21.28 -29.38 -22.11
CA ASP A 150 20.83 -30.55 -22.88
C ASP A 150 20.92 -31.81 -22.01
N ALA A 151 22.00 -31.94 -21.24
CA ALA A 151 22.13 -33.01 -20.26
C ALA A 151 21.09 -32.92 -19.14
N LEU A 152 20.75 -31.70 -18.67
CA LEU A 152 19.66 -31.52 -17.71
C LEU A 152 18.30 -31.91 -18.29
N SER A 153 18.02 -31.51 -19.54
CA SER A 153 16.78 -31.86 -20.23
C SER A 153 16.63 -33.38 -20.36
N THR A 154 17.73 -34.06 -20.70
CA THR A 154 17.78 -35.52 -20.79
C THR A 154 17.57 -36.18 -19.42
N ALA A 155 18.23 -35.67 -18.37
CA ALA A 155 18.14 -36.23 -17.02
C ALA A 155 16.76 -36.05 -16.39
N LEU A 156 16.08 -34.94 -16.67
CA LEU A 156 14.72 -34.67 -16.18
C LEU A 156 13.63 -35.30 -17.06
N GLY A 157 13.91 -35.56 -18.34
CA GLY A 157 12.92 -36.05 -19.31
C GLY A 157 11.87 -34.99 -19.70
N ILE A 158 12.18 -33.71 -19.54
CA ILE A 158 11.35 -32.57 -19.94
C ILE A 158 12.17 -31.52 -20.71
N PRO A 159 11.56 -30.69 -21.57
CA PRO A 159 12.28 -29.61 -22.23
C PRO A 159 12.81 -28.57 -21.23
N VAL A 160 14.05 -28.12 -21.43
CA VAL A 160 14.70 -27.08 -20.63
C VAL A 160 15.14 -25.93 -21.54
N ILE A 161 14.81 -24.69 -21.15
CA ILE A 161 15.25 -23.48 -21.86
C ILE A 161 15.92 -22.51 -20.90
N ALA A 162 17.09 -22.01 -21.27
CA ALA A 162 17.73 -20.90 -20.55
C ALA A 162 17.23 -19.54 -21.04
N VAL A 163 16.89 -18.66 -20.11
CA VAL A 163 16.38 -17.31 -20.36
C VAL A 163 17.18 -16.30 -19.55
N VAL A 164 17.63 -15.24 -20.23
CA VAL A 164 18.22 -14.06 -19.59
C VAL A 164 17.22 -12.92 -19.71
N ALA A 165 16.34 -12.80 -18.71
CA ALA A 165 15.14 -11.97 -18.80
C ALA A 165 15.46 -10.49 -19.10
N HIS A 166 16.44 -9.87 -18.43
CA HIS A 166 16.77 -8.44 -18.66
C HIS A 166 17.33 -8.16 -20.06
N ARG A 167 17.90 -9.16 -20.73
CA ARG A 167 18.39 -9.04 -22.13
C ARG A 167 17.35 -9.50 -23.15
N GLY A 168 16.24 -10.09 -22.69
CA GLY A 168 15.24 -10.74 -23.56
C GLY A 168 15.75 -11.98 -24.29
N THR A 169 16.97 -12.45 -23.99
CA THR A 169 17.57 -13.63 -24.63
C THR A 169 16.83 -14.89 -24.19
N GLY A 170 16.49 -15.77 -25.14
CA GLY A 170 15.74 -17.01 -24.89
C GLY A 170 14.21 -16.84 -24.84
N ILE A 171 13.68 -15.62 -24.72
CA ILE A 171 12.22 -15.38 -24.68
C ILE A 171 11.52 -15.76 -25.99
N ALA A 172 12.13 -15.52 -27.14
CA ALA A 172 11.56 -15.89 -28.43
C ALA A 172 11.43 -17.41 -28.59
N ALA A 173 12.47 -18.16 -28.17
CA ALA A 173 12.46 -19.62 -28.16
C ALA A 173 11.42 -20.16 -27.16
N LEU A 174 11.34 -19.55 -25.97
CA LEU A 174 10.31 -19.88 -24.98
C LEU A 174 8.90 -19.67 -25.54
N ARG A 175 8.65 -18.54 -26.22
CA ARG A 175 7.35 -18.23 -26.82
C ARG A 175 6.96 -19.23 -27.90
N ALA A 176 7.92 -19.67 -28.72
CA ALA A 176 7.67 -20.68 -29.74
C ALA A 176 7.21 -22.02 -29.13
N GLN A 177 7.81 -22.45 -28.02
CA GLN A 177 7.41 -23.68 -27.31
C GLN A 177 5.99 -23.64 -26.74
N LEU A 178 5.46 -22.44 -26.42
CA LEU A 178 4.09 -22.31 -25.92
C LEU A 178 3.05 -22.64 -27.00
N GLY A 179 3.37 -22.56 -28.29
CA GLY A 179 2.44 -22.95 -29.35
C GLY A 179 2.15 -24.45 -29.41
N SER A 180 3.03 -25.26 -28.82
CA SER A 180 3.00 -26.72 -28.92
C SER A 180 3.22 -27.41 -27.56
N PHE A 181 2.69 -26.83 -26.47
CA PHE A 181 2.92 -27.40 -25.13
C PHE A 181 2.33 -28.81 -24.94
N ASP A 182 1.36 -29.21 -25.77
CA ASP A 182 0.84 -30.59 -25.81
C ASP A 182 1.94 -31.63 -26.17
N GLN A 183 3.02 -31.17 -26.81
CA GLN A 183 4.15 -32.00 -27.24
C GLN A 183 5.30 -32.01 -26.23
N TRP A 184 5.19 -31.27 -25.12
CA TRP A 184 6.23 -31.29 -24.10
C TRP A 184 6.33 -32.70 -23.51
N GLN A 185 7.53 -33.27 -23.62
CA GLN A 185 7.82 -34.61 -23.10
C GLN A 185 7.54 -34.64 -21.60
N ARG A 186 7.01 -35.78 -21.15
CA ARG A 186 6.79 -36.09 -19.73
C ARG A 186 7.90 -37.00 -19.25
N PRO A 187 8.32 -36.89 -17.98
CA PRO A 187 9.37 -37.74 -17.44
C PRO A 187 8.94 -39.21 -17.54
N PRO A 188 9.77 -40.10 -18.13
CA PRO A 188 9.43 -41.51 -18.26
C PRO A 188 9.38 -42.23 -16.90
N LEU A 189 10.10 -41.70 -15.92
CA LEU A 189 10.09 -42.15 -14.52
C LEU A 189 9.79 -40.94 -13.64
N LEU A 190 8.75 -41.07 -12.81
CA LEU A 190 8.41 -40.02 -11.87
C LEU A 190 9.51 -39.90 -10.79
N PRO A 191 9.84 -38.67 -10.36
CA PRO A 191 10.70 -38.46 -9.21
C PRO A 191 10.15 -39.14 -7.95
N PRO A 192 11.03 -39.51 -7.00
CA PRO A 192 10.59 -40.15 -5.77
C PRO A 192 9.78 -39.20 -4.89
N SER A 193 9.03 -39.75 -3.93
CA SER A 193 8.10 -38.98 -3.08
C SER A 193 8.64 -38.62 -1.72
N ASP A 194 9.62 -39.35 -1.22
CA ASP A 194 10.14 -39.22 0.13
C ASP A 194 11.26 -38.17 0.18
N PRO A 195 11.27 -37.24 1.16
CA PRO A 195 12.21 -36.11 1.18
C PRO A 195 13.68 -36.49 1.07
N ASP A 196 14.12 -37.55 1.75
CA ASP A 196 15.51 -38.00 1.73
C ASP A 196 15.88 -38.57 0.36
N THR A 197 14.96 -39.31 -0.25
CA THR A 197 15.14 -39.83 -1.61
C THR A 197 15.11 -38.73 -2.68
N VAL A 198 14.32 -37.67 -2.50
CA VAL A 198 14.26 -36.51 -3.42
C VAL A 198 15.59 -35.76 -3.45
N ASP A 199 16.23 -35.55 -2.29
CA ASP A 199 17.56 -34.92 -2.25
C ASP A 199 18.61 -35.77 -3.00
N SER A 200 18.57 -37.10 -2.82
CA SER A 200 19.47 -38.01 -3.55
C SER A 200 19.23 -38.00 -5.07
N TRP A 201 17.96 -37.98 -5.50
CA TRP A 201 17.57 -37.84 -6.89
C TRP A 201 18.03 -36.51 -7.48
N GLY A 202 17.80 -35.41 -6.76
CA GLY A 202 18.24 -34.08 -7.16
C GLY A 202 19.76 -34.00 -7.32
N LYS A 203 20.53 -34.59 -6.40
CA LYS A 203 22.00 -34.71 -6.54
C LYS A 203 22.41 -35.50 -7.78
N SER A 204 21.70 -36.58 -8.10
CA SER A 204 21.97 -37.39 -9.30
C SER A 204 21.71 -36.60 -10.60
N VAL A 205 20.55 -35.93 -10.69
CA VAL A 205 20.19 -35.10 -11.85
C VAL A 205 21.18 -33.96 -12.05
N LEU A 206 21.54 -33.24 -10.98
CA LEU A 206 22.51 -32.14 -11.03
C LEU A 206 23.92 -32.63 -11.38
N GLY A 207 24.29 -33.83 -10.92
CA GLY A 207 25.54 -34.49 -11.31
C GLY A 207 25.57 -34.80 -12.81
N ALA A 208 24.48 -35.36 -13.35
CA ALA A 208 24.34 -35.68 -14.77
C ALA A 208 24.38 -34.42 -15.66
N SER A 209 23.79 -33.31 -15.20
CA SER A 209 23.86 -32.01 -15.90
C SER A 209 25.16 -31.25 -15.68
N ASN A 210 26.15 -31.87 -15.02
CA ASN A 210 27.46 -31.30 -14.75
C ASN A 210 27.36 -29.93 -14.03
N TYR A 211 26.40 -29.81 -13.12
CA TYR A 211 26.08 -28.57 -12.41
C TYR A 211 27.16 -28.21 -11.40
N VAL A 212 27.69 -27.00 -11.52
CA VAL A 212 28.59 -26.40 -10.54
C VAL A 212 27.93 -25.14 -9.99
N ALA A 213 27.69 -25.14 -8.68
CA ALA A 213 27.12 -23.99 -7.99
C ALA A 213 28.04 -22.76 -8.09
N PRO A 214 27.47 -21.55 -8.17
CA PRO A 214 28.26 -20.33 -8.29
C PRO A 214 29.02 -20.01 -7.00
N GLN A 215 30.19 -19.37 -7.11
CA GLN A 215 30.91 -18.85 -5.94
C GLN A 215 30.10 -17.73 -5.24
N PRO A 216 30.20 -17.56 -3.91
CA PRO A 216 29.54 -16.48 -3.19
C PRO A 216 29.99 -15.11 -3.70
N ASP A 217 29.07 -14.15 -3.84
CA ASP A 217 29.44 -12.79 -4.24
C ASP A 217 30.15 -12.04 -3.09
N HIS A 218 31.44 -11.76 -3.27
CA HIS A 218 32.26 -11.02 -2.31
C HIS A 218 31.78 -9.60 -2.04
N ARG A 219 31.15 -8.91 -3.00
CA ARG A 219 30.65 -7.54 -2.80
C ARG A 219 29.43 -7.54 -1.91
N THR A 220 28.45 -8.39 -2.24
CA THR A 220 27.24 -8.59 -1.44
C THR A 220 27.59 -8.99 -0.01
N ASN A 221 28.53 -9.95 0.18
CA ASN A 221 28.97 -10.35 1.52
C ASN A 221 29.61 -9.21 2.34
N ARG A 222 30.38 -8.31 1.72
CA ARG A 222 30.97 -7.17 2.43
C ARG A 222 29.92 -6.16 2.87
N ILE A 223 28.95 -5.86 1.99
CA ILE A 223 27.86 -4.92 2.30
C ILE A 223 26.95 -5.51 3.38
N ASP A 224 26.56 -6.78 3.23
CA ASP A 224 25.70 -7.48 4.18
C ASP A 224 26.36 -7.60 5.56
N ARG A 225 27.70 -7.70 5.65
CA ARG A 225 28.40 -7.65 6.95
C ARG A 225 28.16 -6.35 7.72
N LEU A 226 27.99 -5.23 7.03
CA LEU A 226 27.65 -3.95 7.65
C LEU A 226 26.14 -3.85 7.90
N LEU A 227 25.32 -4.15 6.88
CA LEU A 227 23.88 -3.92 6.92
C LEU A 227 23.11 -4.91 7.81
N LEU A 228 23.63 -6.13 8.00
CA LEU A 228 23.01 -7.15 8.85
C LEU A 228 23.60 -7.17 10.27
N HIS A 229 24.57 -6.31 10.57
CA HIS A 229 25.14 -6.25 11.91
C HIS A 229 24.09 -5.74 12.92
N PRO A 230 23.93 -6.32 14.11
CA PRO A 230 22.89 -5.93 15.07
C PRO A 230 22.86 -4.43 15.41
N LEU A 231 24.04 -3.84 15.65
CA LEU A 231 24.18 -2.41 15.91
C LEU A 231 24.24 -1.57 14.63
N TRP A 232 25.27 -1.76 13.79
CA TRP A 232 25.46 -0.96 12.57
C TRP A 232 24.35 -1.10 11.54
N GLY A 233 23.74 -2.28 11.40
CA GLY A 233 22.57 -2.50 10.55
C GLY A 233 21.38 -1.68 11.00
N THR A 234 21.12 -1.63 12.32
CA THR A 234 20.07 -0.77 12.92
C THR A 234 20.38 0.71 12.72
N VAL A 235 21.64 1.14 12.92
CA VAL A 235 22.06 2.54 12.70
C VAL A 235 21.89 2.94 11.23
N VAL A 236 22.38 2.11 10.30
CA VAL A 236 22.22 2.36 8.86
C VAL A 236 20.75 2.34 8.47
N PHE A 237 19.95 1.45 9.04
CA PHE A 237 18.52 1.43 8.86
C PHE A 237 17.86 2.76 9.23
N PHE A 238 18.07 3.26 10.45
CA PHE A 238 17.53 4.55 10.84
C PHE A 238 18.10 5.71 10.02
N ALA A 239 19.36 5.64 9.58
CA ALA A 239 19.96 6.65 8.70
C ALA A 239 19.32 6.68 7.31
N VAL A 240 19.10 5.52 6.68
CA VAL A 240 18.43 5.42 5.38
C VAL A 240 16.98 5.87 5.50
N MET A 241 16.29 5.54 6.59
CA MET A 241 14.92 5.99 6.82
C MET A 241 14.83 7.48 7.12
N PHE A 242 15.79 8.02 7.88
CA PHE A 242 15.89 9.45 8.07
C PHE A 242 16.10 10.16 6.73
N ALA A 243 17.05 9.69 5.89
CA ALA A 243 17.27 10.24 4.56
C ALA A 243 16.02 10.12 3.67
N PHE A 244 15.32 8.99 3.72
CA PHE A 244 14.05 8.77 3.02
C PHE A 244 13.02 9.85 3.39
N PHE A 245 12.74 10.06 4.68
CA PHE A 245 11.80 11.08 5.12
C PHE A 245 12.30 12.49 4.81
N GLN A 246 13.60 12.77 4.99
CA GLN A 246 14.18 14.07 4.66
C GLN A 246 13.98 14.43 3.19
N VAL A 247 14.26 13.51 2.26
CA VAL A 247 14.04 13.74 0.83
C VAL A 247 12.55 13.98 0.56
N VAL A 248 11.69 13.12 1.10
CA VAL A 248 10.23 13.20 0.93
C VAL A 248 9.67 14.54 1.41
N PHE A 249 10.09 15.07 2.56
CA PHE A 249 9.59 16.35 3.07
C PHE A 249 10.29 17.56 2.47
N THR A 250 11.62 17.52 2.31
CA THR A 250 12.40 18.67 1.83
C THR A 250 12.11 18.98 0.36
N ILE A 251 11.96 17.95 -0.46
CA ILE A 251 11.66 18.13 -1.90
C ILE A 251 10.15 18.18 -2.14
N GLY A 252 9.38 17.36 -1.42
CA GLY A 252 7.96 17.23 -1.69
C GLY A 252 7.09 18.38 -1.16
N ALA A 253 7.43 18.98 -0.01
CA ALA A 253 6.69 20.13 0.54
C ALA A 253 6.67 21.35 -0.40
N PRO A 254 7.80 21.86 -0.93
CA PRO A 254 7.77 23.02 -1.82
C PRO A 254 7.02 22.75 -3.14
N LEU A 255 7.06 21.51 -3.64
CA LEU A 255 6.30 21.12 -4.84
C LEU A 255 4.79 21.06 -4.56
N ARG A 256 4.40 20.57 -3.38
CA ARG A 256 3.00 20.58 -2.92
C ARG A 256 2.50 22.02 -2.79
N ASP A 257 3.26 22.85 -2.08
CA ASP A 257 2.87 24.23 -1.78
C ASP A 257 2.76 25.05 -3.07
N GLY A 258 3.70 24.89 -4.01
CA GLY A 258 3.62 25.55 -5.32
C GLY A 258 2.39 25.15 -6.15
N ILE A 259 1.93 23.90 -6.07
CA ILE A 259 0.68 23.47 -6.72
C ILE A 259 -0.54 24.06 -5.99
N ALA A 260 -0.53 24.04 -4.65
CA ALA A 260 -1.62 24.58 -3.85
C ALA A 260 -1.81 26.10 -4.10
N ASP A 261 -0.72 26.86 -4.10
CA ASP A 261 -0.73 28.30 -4.35
C ASP A 261 -1.22 28.61 -5.77
N GLY A 262 -0.76 27.86 -6.77
CA GLY A 262 -1.19 28.02 -8.16
C GLY A 262 -2.68 27.74 -8.35
N LEU A 263 -3.22 26.72 -7.69
CA LEU A 263 -4.64 26.38 -7.75
C LEU A 263 -5.51 27.33 -6.94
N ASN A 264 -5.05 27.80 -5.78
CA ASN A 264 -5.72 28.84 -5.00
C ASN A 264 -5.81 30.14 -5.80
N TRP A 265 -4.72 30.55 -6.46
CA TRP A 265 -4.73 31.71 -7.35
C TRP A 265 -5.76 31.56 -8.48
N LEU A 266 -5.80 30.41 -9.15
CA LEU A 266 -6.82 30.10 -10.17
C LEU A 266 -8.24 30.16 -9.61
N GLY A 267 -8.46 29.61 -8.42
CA GLY A 267 -9.75 29.62 -7.73
C GLY A 267 -10.23 31.04 -7.46
N THR A 268 -9.36 31.90 -6.90
CA THR A 268 -9.66 33.30 -6.61
C THR A 268 -9.99 34.08 -7.87
N GLN A 269 -9.21 33.92 -8.94
CA GLN A 269 -9.45 34.59 -10.22
C GLN A 269 -10.81 34.23 -10.81
N LEU A 270 -11.25 32.97 -10.69
CA LEU A 270 -12.58 32.54 -11.14
C LEU A 270 -13.70 33.15 -10.29
N THR A 271 -13.56 33.18 -8.96
CA THR A 271 -14.57 33.81 -8.10
C THR A 271 -14.69 35.32 -8.33
N GLU A 272 -13.60 36.00 -8.64
CA GLU A 272 -13.59 37.47 -8.86
C GLU A 272 -14.15 37.87 -10.23
N HIS A 273 -13.91 37.07 -11.27
CA HIS A 273 -14.30 37.41 -12.65
C HIS A 273 -15.65 36.81 -13.09
N MET A 274 -16.28 35.97 -12.27
CA MET A 274 -17.59 35.40 -12.58
C MET A 274 -18.73 36.27 -12.05
N GLY A 275 -19.69 36.62 -12.93
CA GLY A 275 -20.85 37.45 -12.59
C GLY A 275 -21.89 36.79 -11.67
N ASN A 276 -21.77 35.48 -11.40
CA ASN A 276 -22.65 34.75 -10.46
C ASN A 276 -21.80 34.19 -9.30
N SER A 277 -22.07 34.68 -8.09
CA SER A 277 -21.36 34.34 -6.85
C SER A 277 -21.46 32.86 -6.47
N MET A 278 -22.61 32.22 -6.73
CA MET A 278 -22.83 30.80 -6.42
C MET A 278 -22.07 29.89 -7.40
N VAL A 279 -22.07 30.22 -8.69
CA VAL A 279 -21.30 29.45 -9.69
C VAL A 279 -19.80 29.68 -9.51
N GLY A 280 -19.40 30.92 -9.20
CA GLY A 280 -18.01 31.25 -8.87
C GLY A 280 -17.49 30.47 -7.67
N SER A 281 -18.26 30.41 -6.57
CA SER A 281 -17.88 29.64 -5.38
C SER A 281 -17.90 28.12 -5.60
N LEU A 282 -18.84 27.59 -6.39
CA LEU A 282 -18.86 26.17 -6.77
C LEU A 282 -17.62 25.80 -7.58
N LEU A 283 -17.25 26.59 -8.59
CA LEU A 283 -16.11 26.30 -9.46
C LEU A 283 -14.77 26.57 -8.75
N GLY A 284 -14.66 27.70 -8.04
CA GLY A 284 -13.44 28.09 -7.32
C GLY A 284 -13.19 27.27 -6.05
N HIS A 285 -14.14 27.24 -5.12
CA HIS A 285 -13.93 26.56 -3.83
C HIS A 285 -14.39 25.10 -3.85
N GLY A 286 -15.44 24.76 -4.59
CA GLY A 286 -15.92 23.38 -4.70
C GLY A 286 -15.05 22.51 -5.62
N VAL A 287 -14.99 22.85 -6.91
CA VAL A 287 -14.27 22.06 -7.93
C VAL A 287 -12.77 22.25 -7.82
N ILE A 288 -12.26 23.49 -7.90
CA ILE A 288 -10.80 23.73 -7.88
C ILE A 288 -10.23 23.43 -6.50
N GLY A 289 -10.91 23.79 -5.41
CA GLY A 289 -10.53 23.34 -4.07
C GLY A 289 -10.49 21.82 -3.96
N GLY A 290 -11.52 21.12 -4.43
CA GLY A 290 -11.56 19.66 -4.46
C GLY A 290 -10.45 19.02 -5.30
N VAL A 291 -10.26 19.47 -6.54
CA VAL A 291 -9.17 18.99 -7.42
C VAL A 291 -7.80 19.35 -6.84
N GLY A 292 -7.67 20.51 -6.20
CA GLY A 292 -6.44 20.98 -5.57
C GLY A 292 -5.99 20.09 -4.42
N THR A 293 -6.93 19.64 -3.58
CA THR A 293 -6.59 18.64 -2.54
C THR A 293 -6.02 17.36 -3.14
N VAL A 294 -6.42 16.94 -4.34
CA VAL A 294 -5.87 15.75 -5.01
C VAL A 294 -4.50 16.06 -5.62
N LEU A 295 -4.39 17.14 -6.39
CA LEU A 295 -3.19 17.46 -7.16
C LEU A 295 -1.99 17.83 -6.27
N GLN A 296 -2.23 18.49 -5.14
CA GLN A 296 -1.15 18.87 -4.21
C GLN A 296 -0.39 17.66 -3.63
N PHE A 297 -1.02 16.49 -3.48
CA PHE A 297 -0.34 15.28 -2.98
C PHE A 297 0.44 14.52 -4.03
N LEU A 298 0.17 14.77 -5.32
CA LEU A 298 0.77 14.01 -6.40
C LEU A 298 2.31 14.02 -6.36
N PRO A 299 3.01 15.16 -6.15
CA PRO A 299 4.47 15.18 -6.07
C PRO A 299 5.02 14.33 -4.93
N GLN A 300 4.40 14.42 -3.74
CA GLN A 300 4.78 13.66 -2.55
C GLN A 300 4.68 12.15 -2.81
N ILE A 301 3.56 11.72 -3.42
CA ILE A 301 3.29 10.32 -3.74
C ILE A 301 4.28 9.81 -4.78
N VAL A 302 4.51 10.58 -5.86
CA VAL A 302 5.49 10.24 -6.91
C VAL A 302 6.88 10.03 -6.31
N LEU A 303 7.32 10.95 -5.44
CA LEU A 303 8.62 10.88 -4.77
C LEU A 303 8.70 9.70 -3.80
N LEU A 304 7.65 9.44 -3.03
CA LEU A 304 7.56 8.29 -2.13
C LEU A 304 7.71 6.97 -2.88
N PHE A 305 6.92 6.78 -3.95
CA PHE A 305 6.98 5.56 -4.77
C PHE A 305 8.31 5.42 -5.51
N LEU A 306 8.93 6.53 -5.93
CA LEU A 306 10.27 6.53 -6.52
C LEU A 306 11.29 5.95 -5.54
N LEU A 307 11.29 6.42 -4.29
CA LEU A 307 12.22 5.97 -3.26
C LEU A 307 11.96 4.53 -2.82
N ILE A 308 10.68 4.14 -2.64
CA ILE A 308 10.32 2.75 -2.33
C ILE A 308 10.79 1.83 -3.46
N ALA A 309 10.48 2.16 -4.71
CA ALA A 309 10.92 1.38 -5.86
C ALA A 309 12.45 1.28 -5.92
N LEU A 310 13.18 2.34 -5.61
CA LEU A 310 14.64 2.30 -5.57
C LEU A 310 15.16 1.35 -4.48
N LEU A 311 14.67 1.46 -3.25
CA LEU A 311 15.11 0.63 -2.13
C LEU A 311 14.73 -0.85 -2.29
N GLU A 312 13.56 -1.11 -2.87
CA GLU A 312 13.09 -2.46 -3.17
C GLU A 312 13.92 -3.12 -4.26
N ASN A 313 14.11 -2.45 -5.41
CA ASN A 313 14.86 -3.02 -6.53
C ASN A 313 16.37 -3.16 -6.26
N ILE A 314 16.93 -2.35 -5.34
CA ILE A 314 18.32 -2.54 -4.86
C ILE A 314 18.43 -3.79 -3.97
N GLY A 315 17.33 -4.29 -3.42
CA GLY A 315 17.32 -5.41 -2.48
C GLY A 315 17.57 -5.00 -1.03
N TYR A 316 17.61 -3.70 -0.73
CA TYR A 316 17.82 -3.19 0.63
C TYR A 316 16.64 -3.54 1.56
N MET A 317 15.41 -3.55 1.03
CA MET A 317 14.20 -3.88 1.80
C MET A 317 14.26 -5.25 2.49
N ALA A 318 14.87 -6.26 1.85
CA ALA A 318 15.04 -7.59 2.46
C ALA A 318 15.98 -7.56 3.67
N ARG A 319 17.06 -6.76 3.62
CA ARG A 319 17.99 -6.59 4.75
C ARG A 319 17.36 -5.78 5.88
N ALA A 320 16.64 -4.71 5.54
CA ALA A 320 15.89 -3.93 6.51
C ALA A 320 14.87 -4.79 7.26
N ALA A 321 14.14 -5.65 6.53
CA ALA A 321 13.21 -6.62 7.12
C ALA A 321 13.93 -7.59 8.08
N PHE A 322 15.10 -8.12 7.70
CA PHE A 322 15.89 -9.00 8.57
C PHE A 322 16.33 -8.31 9.87
N VAL A 323 16.83 -7.07 9.77
CA VAL A 323 17.24 -6.29 10.97
C VAL A 323 16.05 -6.02 11.89
N MET A 324 14.88 -5.75 11.31
CA MET A 324 13.67 -5.42 12.05
C MET A 324 12.86 -6.64 12.50
N ASP A 325 13.21 -7.84 12.05
CA ASP A 325 12.53 -9.08 12.40
C ASP A 325 12.47 -9.30 13.90
N ARG A 326 13.57 -9.01 14.62
CA ARG A 326 13.59 -9.11 16.09
C ARG A 326 12.54 -8.22 16.77
N VAL A 327 12.28 -7.03 16.24
CA VAL A 327 11.28 -6.10 16.78
C VAL A 327 9.88 -6.58 16.41
N MET A 328 9.66 -7.02 15.16
CA MET A 328 8.36 -7.49 14.70
C MET A 328 7.94 -8.83 15.31
N ALA A 329 8.89 -9.71 15.59
CA ALA A 329 8.63 -10.98 16.27
C ALA A 329 7.97 -10.77 17.65
N THR A 330 8.24 -9.64 18.33
CA THR A 330 7.57 -9.31 19.60
C THR A 330 6.09 -9.02 19.45
N THR A 331 5.65 -8.54 18.28
CA THR A 331 4.24 -8.33 17.95
C THR A 331 3.62 -9.54 17.24
N GLY A 332 4.41 -10.60 17.02
CA GLY A 332 4.01 -11.81 16.30
C GLY A 332 3.99 -11.65 14.78
N LEU A 333 4.48 -10.53 14.24
CA LEU A 333 4.56 -10.27 12.80
C LEU A 333 5.93 -10.63 12.23
N GLU A 334 5.99 -10.96 10.95
CA GLU A 334 7.24 -11.09 10.20
C GLU A 334 7.96 -9.73 10.02
N GLY A 335 9.30 -9.73 9.96
CA GLY A 335 10.10 -8.54 9.66
C GLY A 335 9.72 -7.80 8.37
N ARG A 336 9.09 -8.47 7.39
CA ARG A 336 8.59 -7.84 6.15
C ARG A 336 7.43 -6.89 6.41
N ALA A 337 6.61 -7.15 7.45
CA ALA A 337 5.47 -6.31 7.80
C ALA A 337 5.90 -4.91 8.26
N PHE A 338 7.10 -4.83 8.82
CA PHE A 338 7.71 -3.57 9.22
C PHE A 338 7.85 -2.60 8.04
N VAL A 339 8.18 -3.08 6.82
CA VAL A 339 8.32 -2.21 5.64
C VAL A 339 6.97 -1.57 5.27
N ALA A 340 5.89 -2.34 5.32
CA ALA A 340 4.54 -1.88 5.08
C ALA A 340 4.08 -0.87 6.15
N MET A 341 4.36 -1.17 7.42
CA MET A 341 4.12 -0.27 8.54
C MET A 341 4.90 1.04 8.40
N LEU A 342 6.20 0.98 8.15
CA LEU A 342 7.04 2.16 7.99
C LEU A 342 6.57 3.06 6.85
N SER A 343 6.19 2.45 5.73
CA SER A 343 5.59 3.17 4.59
C SER A 343 4.28 3.86 4.98
N SER A 344 3.55 3.33 5.97
CA SER A 344 2.29 3.90 6.49
C SER A 344 2.49 5.20 7.29
N PHE A 345 3.67 5.43 7.88
CA PHE A 345 4.04 6.74 8.47
C PHE A 345 4.16 7.85 7.42
N ALA A 346 4.51 7.51 6.18
CA ALA A 346 4.39 8.46 5.09
C ALA A 346 2.92 8.56 4.66
N CYS A 347 2.34 7.43 4.25
CA CYS A 347 0.94 7.32 3.88
C CYS A 347 0.44 5.88 4.03
N ALA A 348 -0.72 5.70 4.68
CA ALA A 348 -1.31 4.38 4.88
C ALA A 348 -1.66 3.65 3.57
N ILE A 349 -1.93 4.36 2.47
CA ILE A 349 -2.28 3.75 1.17
C ILE A 349 -1.15 2.87 0.61
N PRO A 350 0.06 3.40 0.32
CA PRO A 350 1.18 2.58 -0.14
C PRO A 350 1.62 1.55 0.90
N GLY A 351 1.55 1.89 2.19
CA GLY A 351 1.84 0.93 3.25
C GLY A 351 0.93 -0.29 3.23
N ILE A 352 -0.38 -0.10 3.09
CA ILE A 352 -1.36 -1.18 2.93
C ILE A 352 -1.10 -1.98 1.64
N MET A 353 -0.75 -1.33 0.53
CA MET A 353 -0.42 -2.04 -0.72
C MET A 353 0.88 -2.86 -0.61
N ALA A 354 1.86 -2.40 0.16
CA ALA A 354 3.12 -3.11 0.38
C ALA A 354 2.94 -4.43 1.17
N THR A 355 1.79 -4.60 1.86
CA THR A 355 1.46 -5.85 2.56
C THR A 355 1.29 -7.05 1.63
N ARG A 356 1.19 -6.85 0.30
CA ARG A 356 1.21 -7.93 -0.70
C ARG A 356 2.49 -8.76 -0.70
N THR A 357 3.55 -8.23 -0.11
CA THR A 357 4.82 -8.94 0.04
C THR A 357 4.79 -9.94 1.21
N LEU A 358 3.74 -9.92 2.04
CA LEU A 358 3.59 -10.82 3.17
C LEU A 358 2.99 -12.17 2.71
N PRO A 359 3.70 -13.30 2.93
CA PRO A 359 3.25 -14.62 2.49
C PRO A 359 2.04 -15.14 3.29
N SER A 360 1.96 -14.77 4.57
CA SER A 360 0.81 -15.08 5.42
C SER A 360 -0.32 -14.08 5.22
N SER A 361 -1.49 -14.55 4.78
CA SER A 361 -2.70 -13.72 4.69
C SER A 361 -3.16 -13.18 6.05
N ARG A 362 -2.90 -13.92 7.14
CA ARG A 362 -3.22 -13.47 8.52
C ARG A 362 -2.34 -12.29 8.92
N ASP A 363 -1.05 -12.35 8.62
CA ASP A 363 -0.08 -11.26 8.86
C ASP A 363 -0.40 -10.05 8.01
N ARG A 364 -0.81 -10.30 6.76
CA ARG A 364 -1.29 -9.27 5.85
C ARG A 364 -2.50 -8.54 6.43
N ILE A 365 -3.55 -9.24 6.83
CA ILE A 365 -4.76 -8.62 7.38
C ILE A 365 -4.43 -7.88 8.69
N ALA A 366 -3.66 -8.48 9.61
CA ALA A 366 -3.26 -7.81 10.84
C ALA A 366 -2.52 -6.50 10.57
N THR A 367 -1.55 -6.53 9.64
CA THR A 367 -0.80 -5.35 9.22
C THR A 367 -1.71 -4.31 8.58
N ILE A 368 -2.62 -4.71 7.68
CA ILE A 368 -3.61 -3.82 7.04
C ILE A 368 -4.51 -3.14 8.08
N LEU A 369 -4.97 -3.87 9.11
CA LEU A 369 -5.82 -3.33 10.17
C LEU A 369 -5.08 -2.35 11.08
N SER A 370 -3.80 -2.63 11.39
CA SER A 370 -2.98 -1.78 12.26
C SER A 370 -2.32 -0.58 11.58
N ALA A 371 -2.06 -0.66 10.27
CA ALA A 371 -1.34 0.37 9.51
C ALA A 371 -1.93 1.78 9.63
N PRO A 372 -3.27 1.98 9.64
CA PRO A 372 -3.85 3.33 9.75
C PRO A 372 -3.70 3.99 11.13
N LEU A 373 -3.29 3.26 12.17
CA LEU A 373 -2.93 3.83 13.47
C LEU A 373 -1.59 4.57 13.43
N MET A 374 -0.77 4.30 12.41
CA MET A 374 0.45 5.05 12.19
C MET A 374 0.12 6.47 11.73
N THR A 375 0.71 7.45 12.41
CA THR A 375 0.50 8.86 12.10
C THR A 375 1.16 9.20 10.76
N CYS A 376 0.33 9.37 9.73
CA CYS A 376 0.79 9.79 8.41
C CYS A 376 1.09 11.29 8.34
N SER A 377 1.91 11.72 7.37
CA SER A 377 2.26 13.13 7.13
C SER A 377 1.06 14.07 6.95
N ALA A 378 -0.04 13.59 6.38
CA ALA A 378 -1.26 14.39 6.17
C ALA A 378 -1.95 14.83 7.48
N ARG A 379 -1.58 14.25 8.64
CA ARG A 379 -2.07 14.72 9.95
C ARG A 379 -1.32 15.95 10.47
N LEU A 380 -0.16 16.29 9.88
CA LEU A 380 0.69 17.37 10.35
C LEU A 380 -0.05 18.73 10.45
N PRO A 381 -0.80 19.21 9.43
CA PRO A 381 -1.48 20.50 9.54
C PRO A 381 -2.47 20.59 10.71
N VAL A 382 -3.23 19.50 10.94
CA VAL A 382 -4.18 19.41 12.06
C VAL A 382 -3.44 19.42 13.39
N TYR A 383 -2.38 18.61 13.50
CA TYR A 383 -1.58 18.53 14.71
C TYR A 383 -0.87 19.85 15.02
N THR A 384 -0.30 20.52 14.03
CA THR A 384 0.35 21.82 14.21
C THR A 384 -0.65 22.89 14.65
N LEU A 385 -1.86 22.89 14.09
CA LEU A 385 -2.92 23.81 14.50
C LEU A 385 -3.35 23.55 15.96
N LEU A 386 -3.72 22.30 16.28
CA LEU A 386 -4.22 21.94 17.60
C LEU A 386 -3.16 22.08 18.70
N VAL A 387 -1.91 21.68 18.44
CA VAL A 387 -0.81 21.91 19.40
C VAL A 387 -0.45 23.38 19.51
N GLY A 388 -0.60 24.16 18.43
CA GLY A 388 -0.48 25.62 18.48
C GLY A 388 -1.52 26.28 19.37
N LEU A 389 -2.75 25.74 19.42
CA LEU A 389 -3.81 26.19 20.33
C LEU A 389 -3.57 25.76 21.79
N LEU A 390 -2.97 24.59 22.00
CA LEU A 390 -2.73 24.03 23.34
C LEU A 390 -1.48 24.59 24.03
N VAL A 391 -0.39 24.76 23.27
CA VAL A 391 0.94 25.06 23.82
C VAL A 391 1.52 26.32 23.17
N ALA A 392 1.78 27.32 24.00
CA ALA A 392 2.39 28.56 23.55
C ALA A 392 3.79 28.30 22.90
N PRO A 393 4.15 29.00 21.80
CA PRO A 393 5.42 28.76 21.08
C PRO A 393 6.68 28.97 21.92
N GLN A 394 6.57 29.78 22.99
CA GLN A 394 7.68 30.11 23.89
C GLN A 394 7.91 29.05 24.98
N THR A 395 6.97 28.13 25.18
CA THR A 395 7.06 27.11 26.23
C THR A 395 8.17 26.11 25.90
N ARG A 396 9.12 25.99 26.82
CA ARG A 396 10.25 25.06 26.72
C ARG A 396 10.16 24.03 27.85
N TRP A 397 10.36 22.76 27.51
CA TRP A 397 10.55 21.68 28.49
C TRP A 397 11.94 21.10 28.32
N TRP A 398 12.75 21.12 29.38
CA TRP A 398 14.16 20.69 29.36
C TRP A 398 14.99 21.34 28.21
N GLY A 399 14.77 22.63 27.95
CA GLY A 399 15.44 23.38 26.88
C GLY A 399 14.95 23.07 25.45
N LEU A 400 14.08 22.08 25.27
CA LEU A 400 13.46 21.72 23.99
C LEU A 400 12.09 22.39 23.83
N SER A 401 11.64 22.56 22.59
CA SER A 401 10.29 23.11 22.31
C SER A 401 9.21 22.16 22.82
N ALA A 402 8.29 22.66 23.65
CA ALA A 402 7.18 21.86 24.17
C ALA A 402 6.21 21.41 23.05
N GLN A 403 6.04 22.23 22.00
CA GLN A 403 5.30 21.84 20.79
C GLN A 403 5.98 20.66 20.08
N GLY A 404 7.32 20.70 19.99
CA GLY A 404 8.11 19.62 19.41
C GLY A 404 8.02 18.31 20.20
N ILE A 405 8.06 18.38 21.53
CA ILE A 405 7.86 17.22 22.41
C ILE A 405 6.45 16.66 22.24
N THR A 406 5.43 17.52 22.20
CA THR A 406 4.04 17.09 21.99
C THR A 406 3.86 16.37 20.66
N MET A 407 4.43 16.92 19.57
CA MET A 407 4.46 16.24 18.27
C MET A 407 5.13 14.88 18.34
N PHE A 408 6.31 14.80 18.98
CA PHE A 408 7.05 13.56 19.13
C PHE A 408 6.23 12.50 19.87
N LEU A 409 5.56 12.88 20.97
CA LEU A 409 4.71 11.97 21.75
C LEU A 409 3.51 11.48 20.94
N LEU A 410 2.87 12.33 20.13
CA LEU A 410 1.76 11.92 19.24
C LEU A 410 2.23 10.93 18.17
N TYR A 411 3.41 11.14 17.59
CA TYR A 411 3.99 10.21 16.61
C TYR A 411 4.39 8.88 17.24
N LEU A 412 5.03 8.92 18.41
CA LEU A 412 5.40 7.73 19.17
C LEU A 412 4.15 6.96 19.64
N GLY A 413 3.10 7.66 20.08
CA GLY A 413 1.81 7.08 20.47
C GLY A 413 1.12 6.37 19.31
N GLY A 414 1.08 6.98 18.12
CA GLY A 414 0.56 6.33 16.91
C GLY A 414 1.35 5.08 16.51
N GLY A 415 2.69 5.16 16.53
CA GLY A 415 3.55 4.02 16.21
C GLY A 415 3.41 2.86 17.20
N THR A 416 3.46 3.16 18.50
CA THR A 416 3.32 2.14 19.56
C THR A 416 1.93 1.51 19.57
N SER A 417 0.87 2.30 19.39
CA SER A 417 -0.49 1.77 19.30
C SER A 417 -0.72 0.89 18.07
N ALA A 418 -0.10 1.20 16.92
CA ALA A 418 -0.14 0.31 15.76
C ALA A 418 0.49 -1.06 16.07
N LEU A 419 1.65 -1.07 16.75
CA LEU A 419 2.32 -2.32 17.16
C LEU A 419 1.49 -3.11 18.17
N VAL A 420 0.89 -2.43 19.16
CA VAL A 420 0.00 -3.06 20.15
C VAL A 420 -1.26 -3.62 19.48
N ALA A 421 -1.87 -2.89 18.55
CA ALA A 421 -3.03 -3.37 17.81
C ALA A 421 -2.70 -4.59 16.95
N ALA A 422 -1.55 -4.58 16.26
CA ALA A 422 -1.08 -5.73 15.50
C ALA A 422 -0.90 -6.97 16.40
N TRP A 423 -0.24 -6.81 17.55
CA TRP A 423 -0.07 -7.87 18.54
C TRP A 423 -1.42 -8.39 19.07
N LEU A 424 -2.38 -7.50 19.35
CA LEU A 424 -3.70 -7.87 19.81
C LEU A 424 -4.45 -8.70 18.75
N PHE A 425 -4.45 -8.25 17.49
CA PHE A 425 -5.10 -8.98 16.40
C PHE A 425 -4.47 -10.35 16.18
N LYS A 426 -3.14 -10.45 16.23
CA LYS A 426 -2.41 -11.72 16.05
C LYS A 426 -2.62 -12.70 17.21
N SER A 427 -2.69 -12.22 18.45
CA SER A 427 -2.92 -13.07 19.63
C SER A 427 -4.38 -13.55 19.78
N THR A 428 -5.34 -12.79 19.23
CA THR A 428 -6.78 -13.07 19.39
C THR A 428 -7.43 -13.65 18.12
N ILE A 429 -7.64 -12.84 17.09
CA ILE A 429 -8.50 -13.13 15.93
C ILE A 429 -7.73 -13.83 14.80
N LEU A 430 -6.44 -13.51 14.64
CA LEU A 430 -5.59 -13.91 13.50
C LEU A 430 -4.39 -14.74 13.97
N ARG A 431 -4.61 -15.68 14.88
CA ARG A 431 -3.56 -16.60 15.34
C ARG A 431 -2.96 -17.32 14.14
N SER A 432 -1.64 -17.32 14.01
CA SER A 432 -0.93 -18.12 13.03
C SER A 432 0.36 -18.62 13.67
N ASP A 433 0.82 -19.80 13.25
CA ASP A 433 2.14 -20.25 13.64
C ASP A 433 3.20 -19.35 13.00
N LEU A 434 4.31 -19.13 13.71
CA LEU A 434 5.47 -18.47 13.14
C LEU A 434 6.04 -19.40 12.08
N LEU A 435 5.85 -19.05 10.80
CA LEU A 435 6.46 -19.79 9.71
C LEU A 435 7.99 -19.73 9.87
N PRO A 436 8.73 -20.82 9.62
CA PRO A 436 10.19 -20.77 9.59
C PRO A 436 10.62 -19.63 8.66
N PHE A 437 11.27 -18.60 9.20
CA PHE A 437 11.66 -17.42 8.43
C PHE A 437 12.86 -17.75 7.52
N THR A 438 12.62 -18.49 6.44
CA THR A 438 13.64 -18.80 5.42
C THR A 438 13.65 -17.68 4.38
N MET A 439 14.29 -16.55 4.69
CA MET A 439 14.44 -15.45 3.74
C MET A 439 15.72 -15.64 2.91
N GLU A 440 15.57 -15.92 1.61
CA GLU A 440 16.68 -15.76 0.67
C GLU A 440 16.90 -14.26 0.43
N LEU A 441 18.09 -13.78 0.82
CA LEU A 441 18.50 -12.40 0.57
C LEU A 441 18.84 -12.24 -0.92
N PRO A 442 18.05 -11.47 -1.71
CA PRO A 442 18.32 -11.30 -3.13
C PRO A 442 19.68 -10.59 -3.32
N PRO A 443 20.45 -10.84 -4.38
CA PRO A 443 21.68 -10.10 -4.63
C PRO A 443 21.40 -8.61 -4.88
N TYR A 444 22.38 -7.74 -4.62
CA TYR A 444 22.25 -6.31 -4.91
C TYR A 444 22.18 -6.09 -6.43
N ARG A 445 21.16 -5.35 -6.88
CA ARG A 445 20.93 -5.07 -8.30
C ARG A 445 20.62 -3.59 -8.50
N PHE A 446 21.10 -3.01 -9.60
CA PHE A 446 20.67 -1.66 -9.98
C PHE A 446 19.35 -1.74 -10.75
N PRO A 447 18.29 -1.02 -10.32
CA PRO A 447 17.02 -1.03 -11.04
C PRO A 447 17.17 -0.48 -12.46
N PRO A 448 16.55 -1.11 -13.48
CA PRO A 448 16.42 -0.48 -14.78
C PRO A 448 15.48 0.73 -14.67
N LEU A 449 15.88 1.89 -15.22
CA LEU A 449 15.12 3.15 -15.17
C LEU A 449 13.66 2.98 -15.61
N LYS A 450 13.43 2.15 -16.64
CA LYS A 450 12.08 1.86 -17.14
C LYS A 450 11.18 1.21 -16.10
N ALA A 451 11.69 0.29 -15.28
CA ALA A 451 10.89 -0.37 -14.25
C ALA A 451 10.48 0.60 -13.14
N VAL A 452 11.41 1.47 -12.72
CA VAL A 452 11.16 2.51 -11.71
C VAL A 452 10.10 3.50 -12.23
N LEU A 453 10.24 3.99 -13.46
CA LEU A 453 9.27 4.91 -14.06
C LEU A 453 7.88 4.30 -14.22
N VAL A 454 7.79 3.03 -14.63
CA VAL A 454 6.51 2.31 -14.73
C VAL A 454 5.86 2.15 -13.35
N ALA A 455 6.64 1.81 -12.32
CA ALA A 455 6.13 1.68 -10.95
C ALA A 455 5.55 3.02 -10.46
N VAL A 456 6.32 4.11 -10.59
CA VAL A 456 5.90 5.47 -10.20
C VAL A 456 4.66 5.91 -10.98
N TRP A 457 4.65 5.73 -12.30
CA TRP A 457 3.50 6.10 -13.14
C TRP A 457 2.24 5.31 -12.79
N SER A 458 2.38 4.01 -12.56
CA SER A 458 1.25 3.15 -12.18
C SER A 458 0.62 3.59 -10.87
N ALA A 459 1.44 3.96 -9.88
CA ALA A 459 0.99 4.46 -8.59
C ALA A 459 0.32 5.83 -8.70
N ALA A 460 0.93 6.77 -9.42
CA ALA A 460 0.39 8.10 -9.68
C ALA A 460 -0.98 8.04 -10.39
N ASN A 461 -1.08 7.24 -11.46
CA ASN A 461 -2.33 7.07 -12.20
C ASN A 461 -3.42 6.37 -11.37
N ALA A 462 -3.03 5.39 -10.53
CA ALA A 462 -3.97 4.75 -9.60
C ALA A 462 -4.51 5.74 -8.56
N PHE A 463 -3.66 6.62 -8.02
CA PHE A 463 -4.08 7.68 -7.10
C PHE A 463 -5.03 8.67 -7.78
N LEU A 464 -4.66 9.22 -8.93
CA LEU A 464 -5.47 10.21 -9.66
C LEU A 464 -6.86 9.67 -10.05
N ARG A 465 -6.93 8.46 -10.61
CA ARG A 465 -8.20 7.90 -11.09
C ARG A 465 -9.12 7.37 -10.00
N LYS A 466 -8.58 6.95 -8.85
CA LYS A 466 -9.38 6.27 -7.81
C LYS A 466 -9.61 7.16 -6.61
N ALA A 467 -8.52 7.63 -5.99
CA ALA A 467 -8.62 8.54 -4.85
C ALA A 467 -9.13 9.91 -5.31
N GLY A 468 -8.66 10.40 -6.46
CA GLY A 468 -9.06 11.69 -7.00
C GLY A 468 -10.56 11.81 -7.25
N THR A 469 -11.20 10.78 -7.82
CA THR A 469 -12.67 10.77 -8.03
C THR A 469 -13.44 10.80 -6.73
N ILE A 470 -13.05 9.99 -5.74
CA ILE A 470 -13.71 9.96 -4.43
C ILE A 470 -13.57 11.32 -3.72
N ILE A 471 -12.36 11.87 -3.69
CA ILE A 471 -12.08 13.17 -3.05
C ILE A 471 -12.90 14.27 -3.73
N LEU A 472 -12.88 14.35 -5.07
CA LEU A 472 -13.66 15.35 -5.81
C LEU A 472 -15.17 15.23 -5.51
N THR A 473 -15.73 14.02 -5.52
CA THR A 473 -17.15 13.80 -5.21
C THR A 473 -17.48 14.25 -3.79
N VAL A 474 -16.66 13.89 -2.80
CA VAL A 474 -16.92 14.26 -1.41
C VAL A 474 -16.73 15.76 -1.19
N SER A 475 -15.73 16.40 -1.81
CA SER A 475 -15.54 17.86 -1.72
C SER A 475 -16.72 18.62 -2.32
N LEU A 476 -17.28 18.16 -3.44
CA LEU A 476 -18.50 18.74 -4.03
C LEU A 476 -19.72 18.56 -3.13
N VAL A 477 -19.89 17.38 -2.54
CA VAL A 477 -20.98 17.11 -1.59
C VAL A 477 -20.83 17.97 -0.34
N LEU A 478 -19.63 18.05 0.24
CA LEU A 478 -19.36 18.87 1.43
C LEU A 478 -19.58 20.34 1.14
N TRP A 479 -19.11 20.84 -0.01
CA TRP A 479 -19.40 22.21 -0.45
C TRP A 479 -20.90 22.46 -0.54
N ALA A 480 -21.66 21.54 -1.14
CA ALA A 480 -23.11 21.67 -1.25
C ALA A 480 -23.79 21.65 0.14
N LEU A 481 -23.33 20.80 1.06
CA LEU A 481 -23.86 20.74 2.43
C LEU A 481 -23.54 22.00 3.24
N LEU A 482 -22.37 22.62 3.06
CA LEU A 482 -21.95 23.82 3.78
C LEU A 482 -22.62 25.11 3.24
N ASN A 483 -23.01 25.14 1.97
CA ASN A 483 -23.53 26.35 1.31
C ASN A 483 -25.04 26.32 1.02
N LEU A 484 -25.71 25.19 1.21
CA LEU A 484 -27.16 25.04 1.01
C LEU A 484 -27.91 24.85 2.34
N PRO A 485 -29.16 25.38 2.45
CA PRO A 485 -29.86 26.22 1.47
C PRO A 485 -29.27 27.64 1.36
N ALA A 486 -29.30 28.24 0.16
CA ALA A 486 -28.86 29.61 -0.04
C ALA A 486 -29.83 30.58 0.64
N ARG A 487 -29.33 31.36 1.61
CA ARG A 487 -30.12 32.30 2.44
C ARG A 487 -29.89 33.77 2.06
N GLU A 488 -29.72 34.05 0.76
CA GLU A 488 -29.33 35.37 0.25
C GLU A 488 -30.26 36.50 0.73
N ALA A 489 -31.56 36.25 0.80
CA ALA A 489 -32.57 37.21 1.24
C ALA A 489 -32.46 37.57 2.74
N GLU A 490 -32.08 36.63 3.59
CA GLU A 490 -31.92 36.83 5.04
C GLU A 490 -30.57 37.50 5.37
N THR A 491 -29.56 37.27 4.53
CA THR A 491 -28.21 37.83 4.70
C THR A 491 -27.99 39.18 4.02
N ALA A 492 -28.98 39.70 3.28
CA ALA A 492 -28.84 40.89 2.44
C ALA A 492 -28.43 42.16 3.21
N THR A 493 -28.76 42.26 4.50
CA THR A 493 -28.44 43.40 5.37
C THR A 493 -27.27 43.15 6.31
N MET A 494 -26.65 41.96 6.28
CA MET A 494 -25.56 41.56 7.17
C MET A 494 -24.20 41.92 6.57
N SER A 495 -23.17 42.06 7.41
CA SER A 495 -21.79 42.17 6.91
C SER A 495 -21.38 40.85 6.21
N ARG A 496 -20.40 40.87 5.29
CA ARG A 496 -19.97 39.64 4.59
C ARG A 496 -19.55 38.51 5.54
N THR A 497 -18.90 38.85 6.65
CA THR A 497 -18.45 37.87 7.66
C THR A 497 -19.64 37.29 8.41
N ASP A 498 -20.59 38.13 8.83
CA ASP A 498 -21.77 37.68 9.59
C ASP A 498 -22.74 36.89 8.70
N ALA A 499 -22.88 37.29 7.43
CA ALA A 499 -23.63 36.56 6.42
C ALA A 499 -23.08 35.14 6.21
N THR A 500 -21.76 35.00 6.13
CA THR A 500 -21.10 33.71 5.96
C THR A 500 -21.33 32.83 7.19
N ALA A 501 -21.11 33.36 8.40
CA ALA A 501 -21.38 32.63 9.64
C ALA A 501 -22.85 32.21 9.79
N TYR A 502 -23.79 33.06 9.38
CA TYR A 502 -25.23 32.76 9.42
C TYR A 502 -25.63 31.65 8.45
N VAL A 503 -25.16 31.70 7.19
CA VAL A 503 -25.41 30.64 6.20
C VAL A 503 -24.85 29.31 6.70
N MET A 504 -23.64 29.32 7.25
CA MET A 504 -22.99 28.09 7.71
C MET A 504 -23.71 27.46 8.91
N SER A 505 -24.18 28.25 9.88
CA SER A 505 -24.93 27.76 11.05
C SER A 505 -26.33 27.23 10.74
N HIS A 506 -26.89 27.59 9.57
CA HIS A 506 -28.18 27.16 9.04
C HIS A 506 -28.06 26.30 7.77
N SER A 507 -26.88 25.71 7.56
CA SER A 507 -26.59 24.84 6.42
C SER A 507 -26.98 23.39 6.72
N TYR A 508 -27.15 22.57 5.67
CA TYR A 508 -27.37 21.12 5.85
C TYR A 508 -26.18 20.44 6.56
N ALA A 509 -24.97 20.98 6.41
CA ALA A 509 -23.81 20.51 7.18
C ALA A 509 -24.01 20.74 8.68
N ALA A 510 -24.52 21.91 9.08
CA ALA A 510 -24.84 22.19 10.49
C ALA A 510 -25.93 21.24 11.03
N ASP A 511 -26.94 20.90 10.23
CA ASP A 511 -27.96 19.91 10.62
C ASP A 511 -27.35 18.53 10.86
N VAL A 512 -26.45 18.09 9.97
CA VAL A 512 -25.71 16.83 10.13
C VAL A 512 -24.82 16.87 11.37
N GLY A 513 -24.09 17.96 11.58
CA GLY A 513 -23.22 18.17 12.76
C GLY A 513 -24.00 18.10 14.07
N LYS A 514 -25.10 18.86 14.18
CA LYS A 514 -26.00 18.83 15.34
C LYS A 514 -26.64 17.46 15.55
N GLY A 515 -26.87 16.71 14.47
CA GLY A 515 -27.37 15.34 14.52
C GLY A 515 -26.39 14.33 15.13
N ILE A 516 -25.08 14.51 14.92
CA ILE A 516 -24.04 13.64 15.47
C ILE A 516 -23.47 14.13 16.82
N GLU A 517 -23.67 15.42 17.15
CA GLU A 517 -23.24 16.05 18.41
C GLU A 517 -23.53 15.21 19.66
N PRO A 518 -24.69 14.55 19.84
CA PRO A 518 -24.94 13.77 21.05
C PRO A 518 -23.90 12.67 21.32
N VAL A 519 -23.28 12.13 20.27
CA VAL A 519 -22.24 11.10 20.36
C VAL A 519 -20.90 11.70 20.78
N PHE A 520 -20.56 12.90 20.29
CA PHE A 520 -19.26 13.53 20.52
C PHE A 520 -19.24 14.55 21.66
N LYS A 521 -20.40 15.00 22.14
CA LYS A 521 -20.57 15.90 23.27
C LYS A 521 -19.85 15.46 24.55
N PRO A 522 -19.80 14.16 24.92
CA PRO A 522 -18.97 13.70 26.06
C PRO A 522 -17.46 13.96 25.88
N LEU A 523 -17.00 14.12 24.64
CA LEU A 523 -15.63 14.50 24.28
C LEU A 523 -15.42 16.03 24.26
N GLY A 524 -16.46 16.81 24.53
CA GLY A 524 -16.42 18.27 24.46
C GLY A 524 -16.39 18.81 23.04
N PHE A 525 -16.78 18.00 22.04
CA PHE A 525 -16.90 18.46 20.66
C PHE A 525 -18.30 19.03 20.46
N ASP A 526 -18.36 20.17 19.77
CA ASP A 526 -19.58 20.81 19.35
C ASP A 526 -19.87 20.50 17.88
N TRP A 527 -21.01 20.97 17.39
CA TRP A 527 -21.40 20.74 16.00
C TRP A 527 -20.39 21.30 14.98
N HIS A 528 -19.67 22.38 15.32
CA HIS A 528 -18.65 22.96 14.44
C HIS A 528 -17.46 21.99 14.24
N ILE A 529 -16.95 21.44 15.34
CA ILE A 529 -15.92 20.40 15.33
C ILE A 529 -16.43 19.16 14.59
N ASP A 530 -17.67 18.75 14.84
CA ASP A 530 -18.25 17.54 14.26
C ASP A 530 -18.42 17.63 12.74
N VAL A 531 -18.83 18.79 12.21
CA VAL A 531 -18.85 19.06 10.77
C VAL A 531 -17.44 18.96 10.19
N ALA A 532 -16.44 19.52 10.87
CA ALA A 532 -15.06 19.41 10.44
C ALA A 532 -14.55 17.96 10.49
N LEU A 533 -14.94 17.16 11.50
CA LEU A 533 -14.60 15.74 11.61
C LEU A 533 -15.20 14.91 10.47
N VAL A 534 -16.46 15.20 10.08
CA VAL A 534 -17.10 14.57 8.93
C VAL A 534 -16.38 14.96 7.64
N GLY A 535 -16.05 16.24 7.47
CA GLY A 535 -15.26 16.72 6.33
C GLY A 535 -13.89 16.04 6.25
N ALA A 536 -13.24 15.82 7.40
CA ALA A 536 -11.94 15.16 7.51
C ALA A 536 -11.94 13.69 7.04
N LEU A 537 -13.11 13.03 6.94
CA LEU A 537 -13.20 11.66 6.40
C LEU A 537 -12.79 11.61 4.92
N SER A 538 -12.99 12.70 4.18
CA SER A 538 -12.62 12.83 2.77
C SER A 538 -11.09 12.92 2.60
N ALA A 539 -10.51 13.90 3.27
CA ALA A 539 -9.10 14.22 3.32
C ALA A 539 -8.80 14.88 4.67
N ARG A 540 -7.70 14.50 5.32
CA ARG A 540 -7.47 14.85 6.74
C ARG A 540 -7.26 16.35 6.95
N GLU A 541 -6.63 17.02 5.99
CA GLU A 541 -6.39 18.46 5.98
C GLU A 541 -7.66 19.29 5.70
N VAL A 542 -8.71 18.67 5.15
CA VAL A 542 -10.04 19.30 5.02
C VAL A 542 -10.59 19.69 6.39
N PHE A 543 -10.12 19.06 7.47
CA PHE A 543 -10.44 19.49 8.83
C PHE A 543 -10.08 20.96 9.09
N VAL A 544 -8.86 21.38 8.74
CA VAL A 544 -8.38 22.74 9.00
C VAL A 544 -9.14 23.76 8.16
N SER A 545 -9.33 23.46 6.87
CA SER A 545 -10.07 24.35 5.98
C SER A 545 -11.56 24.43 6.36
N THR A 546 -12.17 23.33 6.78
CA THR A 546 -13.57 23.32 7.25
C THR A 546 -13.69 24.13 8.53
N LEU A 547 -12.78 23.95 9.51
CA LEU A 547 -12.79 24.79 10.71
C LEU A 547 -12.58 26.26 10.40
N GLY A 548 -11.69 26.61 9.47
CA GLY A 548 -11.48 28.00 9.06
C GLY A 548 -12.67 28.63 8.36
N GLN A 549 -13.40 27.86 7.55
CA GLN A 549 -14.67 28.30 6.98
C GLN A 549 -15.72 28.47 8.08
N VAL A 550 -15.89 27.46 8.93
CA VAL A 550 -16.93 27.42 9.98
C VAL A 550 -16.72 28.51 11.03
N SER A 551 -15.47 28.86 11.33
CA SER A 551 -15.12 29.97 12.22
C SER A 551 -15.17 31.34 11.52
N ALA A 552 -15.60 31.41 10.26
CA ALA A 552 -15.58 32.61 9.42
C ALA A 552 -14.22 33.36 9.46
N ALA A 553 -13.11 32.60 9.45
CA ALA A 553 -11.77 33.19 9.56
C ALA A 553 -11.43 34.04 8.34
N THR A 554 -10.79 35.19 8.56
CA THR A 554 -10.29 36.06 7.48
C THR A 554 -9.28 35.33 6.58
N ASP A 555 -8.49 34.42 7.15
CA ASP A 555 -7.67 33.44 6.42
C ASP A 555 -8.11 32.01 6.78
N PRO A 556 -8.95 31.36 5.95
CA PRO A 556 -9.40 29.99 6.18
C PRO A 556 -8.28 28.94 6.15
N ALA A 557 -7.09 29.26 5.58
CA ALA A 557 -5.96 28.35 5.56
C ALA A 557 -5.19 28.32 6.89
N ASN A 558 -5.25 29.40 7.69
CA ASN A 558 -4.60 29.52 8.99
C ASN A 558 -5.55 30.05 10.08
N PRO A 559 -6.57 29.28 10.50
CA PRO A 559 -7.65 29.79 11.34
C PRO A 559 -7.32 29.92 12.84
N GLY A 560 -6.07 29.71 13.25
CA GLY A 560 -5.69 29.58 14.67
C GLY A 560 -6.14 30.74 15.56
N GLN A 561 -6.10 31.99 15.07
CA GLN A 561 -6.56 33.15 15.84
C GLN A 561 -8.09 33.16 16.01
N ALA A 562 -8.84 32.86 14.94
CA ALA A 562 -10.30 32.81 14.98
C ALA A 562 -10.80 31.70 15.90
N LEU A 563 -10.14 30.52 15.88
CA LEU A 563 -10.49 29.38 16.72
C LEU A 563 -10.19 29.63 18.20
N ALA A 564 -9.13 30.38 18.52
CA ALA A 564 -8.79 30.72 19.91
C ALA A 564 -9.87 31.57 20.60
N THR A 565 -10.63 32.36 19.83
CA THR A 565 -11.71 33.23 20.34
C THR A 565 -13.11 32.69 20.04
N MET A 566 -13.22 31.50 19.45
CA MET A 566 -14.49 30.94 19.02
C MET A 566 -15.34 30.49 20.21
N THR A 567 -16.60 30.90 20.24
CA THR A 567 -17.57 30.54 21.26
C THR A 567 -18.74 29.73 20.69
N ASP A 568 -19.28 28.82 21.50
CA ASP A 568 -20.50 28.09 21.18
C ASP A 568 -21.75 28.99 21.32
N ASP A 569 -22.92 28.44 20.99
CA ASP A 569 -24.22 29.13 21.09
C ASP A 569 -24.55 29.59 22.54
N ARG A 570 -23.78 29.14 23.54
CA ARG A 570 -23.93 29.45 24.96
C ARG A 570 -22.88 30.44 25.46
N GLY A 571 -21.97 30.89 24.59
CA GLY A 571 -20.89 31.82 24.92
C GLY A 571 -19.68 31.17 25.60
N HIS A 572 -19.59 29.84 25.65
CA HIS A 572 -18.40 29.14 26.15
C HIS A 572 -17.37 28.97 25.04
N THR A 573 -16.09 29.03 25.39
CA THR A 573 -15.01 28.78 24.44
C THR A 573 -15.07 27.34 23.92
N VAL A 574 -15.07 27.19 22.60
CA VAL A 574 -15.16 25.87 21.94
C VAL A 574 -13.87 25.07 22.17
N PHE A 575 -12.73 25.71 21.90
CA PHE A 575 -11.40 25.09 21.97
C PHE A 575 -10.75 25.25 23.34
N THR A 576 -11.32 24.60 24.36
CA THR A 576 -10.67 24.47 25.68
C THR A 576 -9.48 23.50 25.64
N ALA A 577 -8.52 23.61 26.56
CA ALA A 577 -7.39 22.69 26.61
C ALA A 577 -7.82 21.20 26.71
N PRO A 578 -8.81 20.81 27.54
CA PRO A 578 -9.34 19.45 27.54
C PRO A 578 -9.96 19.02 26.20
N THR A 579 -10.70 19.90 25.52
CA THR A 579 -11.27 19.62 24.19
C THR A 579 -10.17 19.42 23.14
N VAL A 580 -9.13 20.27 23.15
CA VAL A 580 -8.00 20.16 22.22
C VAL A 580 -7.20 18.88 22.46
N ILE A 581 -6.95 18.50 23.72
CA ILE A 581 -6.32 17.22 24.07
C ILE A 581 -7.15 16.04 23.57
N ALA A 582 -8.47 16.08 23.76
CA ALA A 582 -9.39 15.06 23.27
C ALA A 582 -9.35 14.96 21.74
N LEU A 583 -9.32 16.10 21.03
CA LEU A 583 -9.20 16.14 19.57
C LEU A 583 -7.88 15.55 19.07
N LEU A 584 -6.76 15.88 19.72
CA LEU A 584 -5.45 15.32 19.36
C LEU A 584 -5.44 13.79 19.49
N VAL A 585 -5.99 13.27 20.59
CA VAL A 585 -6.09 11.83 20.82
C VAL A 585 -7.09 11.17 19.86
N TYR A 586 -8.22 11.82 19.58
CA TYR A 586 -9.19 11.33 18.60
C TYR A 586 -8.54 11.20 17.21
N PHE A 587 -7.86 12.25 16.73
CA PHE A 587 -7.17 12.23 15.44
C PHE A 587 -6.03 11.20 15.37
N MET A 588 -5.39 10.90 16.51
CA MET A 588 -4.35 9.86 16.58
C MET A 588 -4.90 8.48 16.23
N PHE A 589 -6.10 8.15 16.69
CA PHE A 589 -6.70 6.82 16.53
C PHE A 589 -7.74 6.72 15.42
N ALA A 590 -8.41 7.80 15.05
CA ALA A 590 -9.53 7.76 14.11
C ALA A 590 -9.12 7.44 12.67
N LEU A 591 -9.91 6.61 11.99
CA LEU A 591 -9.75 6.26 10.57
C LEU A 591 -10.37 7.32 9.65
N GLN A 592 -9.71 8.47 9.54
CA GLN A 592 -10.20 9.63 8.77
C GLN A 592 -9.65 9.68 7.34
N CYS A 593 -9.67 8.55 6.63
CA CYS A 593 -9.25 8.55 5.23
C CYS A 593 -10.04 7.52 4.45
N MET A 594 -11.09 7.97 3.75
CA MET A 594 -11.92 7.10 2.90
C MET A 594 -11.09 6.42 1.80
N SER A 595 -10.05 7.09 1.31
CA SER A 595 -9.09 6.47 0.38
C SER A 595 -8.37 5.27 1.01
N THR A 596 -8.01 5.33 2.30
CA THR A 596 -7.48 4.17 3.04
C THR A 596 -8.51 3.05 3.12
N VAL A 597 -9.75 3.34 3.50
CA VAL A 597 -10.84 2.33 3.56
C VAL A 597 -11.07 1.66 2.21
N ALA A 598 -11.09 2.43 1.12
CA ALA A 598 -11.24 1.93 -0.24
C ALA A 598 -10.08 0.99 -0.66
N VAL A 599 -8.84 1.34 -0.28
CA VAL A 599 -7.67 0.50 -0.53
C VAL A 599 -7.71 -0.76 0.33
N MET A 600 -8.12 -0.68 1.60
CA MET A 600 -8.35 -1.86 2.45
C MET A 600 -9.36 -2.81 1.83
N ARG A 601 -10.49 -2.30 1.33
CA ARG A 601 -11.50 -3.11 0.63
C ARG A 601 -10.89 -3.81 -0.59
N ARG A 602 -10.06 -3.11 -1.35
CA ARG A 602 -9.40 -3.66 -2.54
C ARG A 602 -8.40 -4.76 -2.19
N GLU A 603 -7.59 -4.56 -1.16
CA GLU A 603 -6.58 -5.55 -0.74
C GLU A 603 -7.20 -6.77 -0.04
N THR A 604 -8.33 -6.59 0.63
CA THR A 604 -9.03 -7.66 1.36
C THR A 604 -10.18 -8.30 0.59
N ASN A 605 -10.54 -7.74 -0.57
CA ASN A 605 -11.67 -8.14 -1.43
C ASN A 605 -13.02 -8.29 -0.70
N SER A 606 -13.20 -7.64 0.45
CA SER A 606 -14.39 -7.76 1.28
C SER A 606 -14.65 -6.46 2.05
N TRP A 607 -15.91 -6.19 2.38
CA TRP A 607 -16.28 -5.10 3.28
C TRP A 607 -16.15 -5.46 4.77
N ARG A 608 -15.98 -6.75 5.09
CA ARG A 608 -15.86 -7.22 6.49
C ARG A 608 -14.69 -6.55 7.20
N TRP A 609 -13.50 -6.56 6.59
CA TRP A 609 -12.28 -6.01 7.20
C TRP A 609 -12.24 -4.48 7.24
N PRO A 610 -12.61 -3.73 6.19
CA PRO A 610 -12.73 -2.28 6.26
C PRO A 610 -13.78 -1.81 7.26
N ALA A 611 -14.93 -2.49 7.36
CA ALA A 611 -15.96 -2.16 8.35
C ALA A 611 -15.48 -2.43 9.79
N LEU A 612 -14.79 -3.56 10.00
CA LEU A 612 -14.14 -3.86 11.28
C LEU A 612 -13.13 -2.76 11.64
N ALA A 613 -12.27 -2.39 10.68
CA ALA A 613 -11.27 -1.34 10.87
C ALA A 613 -11.88 0.00 11.25
N PHE A 614 -12.89 0.44 10.50
CA PHE A 614 -13.60 1.68 10.78
C PHE A 614 -14.27 1.64 12.16
N GLY A 615 -14.96 0.55 12.49
CA GLY A 615 -15.66 0.39 13.76
C GLY A 615 -14.73 0.34 14.97
N TYR A 616 -13.68 -0.49 14.93
CA TYR A 616 -12.76 -0.61 16.07
C TYR A 616 -11.94 0.67 16.26
N MET A 617 -11.48 1.31 15.18
CA MET A 617 -10.70 2.54 15.28
C MET A 617 -11.57 3.71 15.75
N PHE A 618 -12.84 3.77 15.34
CA PHE A 618 -13.81 4.72 15.87
C PHE A 618 -14.02 4.53 17.38
N ALA A 619 -14.30 3.29 17.81
CA ALA A 619 -14.48 2.98 19.23
C ALA A 619 -13.23 3.30 20.05
N LEU A 620 -12.04 2.91 19.55
CA LEU A 620 -10.77 3.21 20.19
C LEU A 620 -10.53 4.72 20.29
N ALA A 621 -10.75 5.47 19.21
CA ALA A 621 -10.58 6.91 19.19
C ALA A 621 -11.53 7.61 20.16
N TRP A 622 -12.80 7.20 20.20
CA TRP A 622 -13.80 7.76 21.09
C TRP A 622 -13.45 7.49 22.56
N VAL A 623 -13.13 6.25 22.92
CA VAL A 623 -12.79 5.87 24.30
C VAL A 623 -11.52 6.57 24.77
N MET A 624 -10.47 6.60 23.93
CA MET A 624 -9.21 7.23 24.30
C MET A 624 -9.34 8.76 24.39
N ALA A 625 -10.12 9.40 23.51
CA ALA A 625 -10.41 10.83 23.60
C ALA A 625 -11.21 11.17 24.86
N PHE A 626 -12.20 10.33 25.22
CA PHE A 626 -12.99 10.50 26.43
C PHE A 626 -12.13 10.40 27.69
N ALA A 627 -11.26 9.38 27.74
CA ALA A 627 -10.31 9.20 28.82
C ALA A 627 -9.35 10.39 28.93
N ALA A 628 -8.77 10.83 27.80
CA ALA A 628 -7.85 11.96 27.76
C ALA A 628 -8.50 13.26 28.24
N ARG A 629 -9.74 13.54 27.81
CA ARG A 629 -10.52 14.69 28.29
C ARG A 629 -10.77 14.61 29.79
N SER A 630 -11.24 13.46 30.27
CA SER A 630 -11.59 13.25 31.67
C SER A 630 -10.38 13.44 32.57
N ILE A 631 -9.21 12.96 32.15
CA ILE A 631 -7.93 13.19 32.83
C ILE A 631 -7.57 14.68 32.81
N ALA A 632 -7.66 15.35 31.66
CA ALA A 632 -7.34 16.77 31.54
C ALA A 632 -8.22 17.64 32.46
N VAL A 633 -9.53 17.41 32.46
CA VAL A 633 -10.47 18.09 33.38
C VAL A 633 -10.15 17.77 34.84
N GLY A 634 -9.83 16.51 35.16
CA GLY A 634 -9.48 16.09 36.52
C GLY A 634 -8.19 16.72 37.07
N VAL A 635 -7.24 17.05 36.20
CA VAL A 635 -5.98 17.73 36.54
C VAL A 635 -6.15 19.26 36.58
N GLY A 636 -7.33 19.78 36.21
CA GLY A 636 -7.65 21.20 36.23
C GLY A 636 -7.07 21.98 35.03
N ALA A 637 -6.90 21.29 33.88
CA ALA A 637 -6.44 21.89 32.63
C ALA A 637 -7.53 22.70 31.91
#